data_AF-A0A9X3S303-F1
#
_entry.id   AF-A0A9X3S303-F1
#
_cell.length_a   1.000
_cell.length_b   1.000
_cell.length_c   1.000
_cell.angle_alpha   90.00
_cell.angle_beta   90.00
_cell.angle_gamma   90.00
#
_symmetry.space_group_name_H-M   'P 1'
#
loop_
_entity.id
_entity.type
_entity.pdbx_description
1 polymer ?
#
loop_
_entity_poly.entity_id
_entity_poly.type
_entity_poly.pdbx_seq_one_letter_code
_entity_poly.pdbx_strand_id
1 'polypeptide(L)'
;MACVAVGLIETLGASAATAQTGNTVEPLNQYVVSGHVDTDALARAGFDMQEANVTGSKGKFFIVARPSQAAALAKDGATVTAPFGVARAMAAPPSPLQPPTHGYNVFRPWSLTPAPCPGTCSTPLTNLKTYYHQLARDNPDVVKEEVIGHSVLGQEIMAYKVTANARDERDGDRPAVLYDATQHAREWISTEVERRLFTYMVANKKQKGGADIKQLLKKTELWFIPVVNVDGYDYTFVNKGSRLWRKNLRDVDGGGFSQDHDGVDTNRNFPTNWNYDLEGASGDPANETYHGAGPGSEPEVQAVRGLERRIGFKFQIDYHSFAQLILYPEGWQVETLASDSPLMAALAGDDNNPAVAGFDPDVSAELYTTNGDVTDDALRTYGIQSYTVELDGGTGPDIGGTVDGPDSFSPGGFVFQDSEADVQAEFQKNLAFTLDLARSAKDPENPVSHLFNTAPEFVPTPFPISYGDPQTVEVNAKKSLGAVRVYWQVNNGGVHWGPTTEYQGGQRHYGDPGVYYHHLRGLVSGTRPGDTVKVWFQAGQKHASDPFTYTAKAESSNKVLLVAAEDYNGPSPAQTPGPHYLDSYAKALQDARIGYDTYDVDALGAPSTLGVYSHYKAVIWETGDDLYTRHPGQPGGTGVSKTLDDEIIAARDYMNDGGKLLVAGKTALQGAWDQFLYNPLPVPPAPDCASNQTQGNGDADDPPGQNFNCVTTSNDFQQYWLGTYLPITLSGDPDEIASFTLLKNAPLGTGSFTLNGTDSAANQDNLYSFLTTSSILPPATYPQFTSNPVIKRDGPAAFDPKTGTHYAYTGQSSSAYMRLTRTVNLTTATAPALQFAVSYDTEANFDYVFVEAHTPGQDDWTTLPDLNGHTSDDTGAGCPDPDPFWLDENPFLRHYITRSGTGDTLACTPTGTSGAWNASTGNSAGYQDWKVDLSAYKGKQVELSITYVTDPASVGLGVFLDDVSVTDGATVLNTTSFEDGLGGWAVPGAPADSGGNGGDWRQTASVGFVDGPGVATKDSLYLGFGLEGVTGAADRATLVKDAMRYFGVSR
;
A
#
# COMPACT_ATOMS: atom_id res chain seq x y z
N MET A 1 4.07 29.07 -37.81
CA MET A 1 4.51 28.52 -39.13
C MET A 1 5.31 27.27 -38.82
N ALA A 2 4.93 26.04 -39.15
CA ALA A 2 3.74 25.49 -39.79
C ALA A 2 3.51 24.09 -39.22
N CYS A 3 2.26 23.79 -38.86
CA CYS A 3 1.73 22.45 -38.63
C CYS A 3 1.77 21.63 -39.92
N VAL A 4 1.91 20.31 -39.81
CA VAL A 4 1.35 19.37 -40.79
C VAL A 4 0.62 18.27 -40.02
N ALA A 5 -0.70 18.39 -40.02
CA ALA A 5 -1.65 17.31 -39.79
C ALA A 5 -1.77 16.49 -41.07
N VAL A 6 -1.87 15.17 -40.95
CA VAL A 6 -2.35 14.29 -42.03
C VAL A 6 -3.57 13.58 -41.48
N GLY A 7 -4.74 14.00 -41.97
CA GLY A 7 -5.99 13.27 -41.82
C GLY A 7 -6.12 12.23 -42.93
N LEU A 8 -6.67 11.08 -42.59
CA LEU A 8 -7.28 10.16 -43.54
C LEU A 8 -8.76 10.03 -43.15
N ILE A 9 -9.58 10.53 -44.07
CA ILE A 9 -11.04 10.45 -44.09
C ILE A 9 -11.39 9.05 -44.58
N GLU A 10 -12.07 8.25 -43.77
CA GLU A 10 -12.85 7.11 -44.26
C GLU A 10 -14.34 7.37 -44.08
N THR A 11 -15.05 7.07 -45.16
CA THR A 11 -16.45 7.38 -45.44
C THR A 11 -17.40 6.53 -44.61
N LEU A 12 -18.35 7.21 -43.95
CA LEU A 12 -19.54 6.66 -43.31
C LEU A 12 -20.34 5.76 -44.27
N GLY A 13 -20.17 4.45 -44.14
CA GLY A 13 -21.16 3.46 -44.53
C GLY A 13 -22.12 3.26 -43.37
N ALA A 14 -23.39 3.61 -43.54
CA ALA A 14 -24.44 3.32 -42.58
C ALA A 14 -24.62 1.79 -42.48
N SER A 15 -23.96 1.15 -41.52
CA SER A 15 -24.34 -0.16 -41.02
C SER A 15 -25.55 0.03 -40.11
N ALA A 16 -26.64 -0.66 -40.45
CA ALA A 16 -27.81 -0.74 -39.60
C ALA A 16 -27.39 -1.17 -38.20
N ALA A 17 -27.83 -0.40 -37.19
CA ALA A 17 -27.69 -0.74 -35.79
C ALA A 17 -28.21 -2.18 -35.57
N THR A 18 -27.30 -3.13 -35.44
CA THR A 18 -27.58 -4.40 -34.80
C THR A 18 -27.78 -4.08 -33.33
N ALA A 19 -29.03 -4.23 -32.88
CA ALA A 19 -29.38 -4.12 -31.47
C ALA A 19 -28.40 -4.97 -30.64
N GLN A 20 -27.65 -4.32 -29.75
CA GLN A 20 -26.86 -4.99 -28.73
C GLN A 20 -27.80 -5.92 -27.95
N THR A 21 -27.57 -7.22 -28.09
CA THR A 21 -28.11 -8.23 -27.18
C THR A 21 -27.57 -7.90 -25.78
N GLY A 22 -28.48 -7.70 -24.82
CA GLY A 22 -28.18 -7.04 -23.55
C GLY A 22 -27.03 -7.67 -22.77
N ASN A 23 -26.03 -6.86 -22.46
CA ASN A 23 -24.97 -7.23 -21.52
C ASN A 23 -25.59 -7.41 -20.13
N THR A 24 -25.42 -8.60 -19.55
CA THR A 24 -25.65 -8.85 -18.13
C THR A 24 -24.48 -8.27 -17.34
N VAL A 25 -24.77 -7.49 -16.30
CA VAL A 25 -23.76 -6.93 -15.39
C VAL A 25 -23.73 -7.78 -14.12
N GLU A 26 -22.53 -8.09 -13.65
CA GLU A 26 -22.34 -8.67 -12.33
C GLU A 26 -22.51 -7.59 -11.25
N PRO A 27 -23.50 -7.71 -10.36
CA PRO A 27 -23.73 -6.69 -9.34
C PRO A 27 -22.60 -6.71 -8.32
N LEU A 28 -22.20 -5.54 -7.82
CA LEU A 28 -21.36 -5.46 -6.62
C LEU A 28 -22.15 -5.97 -5.41
N ASN A 29 -21.52 -6.80 -4.59
CA ASN A 29 -22.05 -7.34 -3.34
C ASN A 29 -21.03 -7.13 -2.22
N GLN A 30 -21.52 -7.19 -0.99
CA GLN A 30 -20.66 -7.16 0.17
C GLN A 30 -20.37 -8.57 0.66
N TYR A 31 -19.09 -8.83 0.87
CA TYR A 31 -18.60 -10.10 1.37
C TYR A 31 -17.79 -9.87 2.64
N VAL A 32 -17.79 -10.83 3.55
CA VAL A 32 -16.82 -10.94 4.64
C VAL A 32 -15.76 -11.92 4.20
N VAL A 33 -14.54 -11.44 4.14
CA VAL A 33 -13.32 -12.20 3.84
C VAL A 33 -12.59 -12.47 5.15
N SER A 34 -12.11 -13.69 5.35
CA SER A 34 -11.40 -14.10 6.57
C SER A 34 -10.46 -15.28 6.29
N GLY A 35 -9.58 -15.65 7.22
CA GLY A 35 -8.52 -16.66 6.95
C GLY A 35 -7.22 -16.01 6.45
N HIS A 36 -6.28 -16.78 5.90
CA HIS A 36 -4.97 -16.29 5.44
C HIS A 36 -5.11 -15.29 4.28
N VAL A 37 -5.28 -14.02 4.61
CA VAL A 37 -5.54 -12.95 3.64
C VAL A 37 -4.64 -11.78 3.96
N ASP A 38 -3.78 -11.43 3.00
CA ASP A 38 -2.93 -10.24 3.04
C ASP A 38 -3.82 -9.00 2.78
N THR A 39 -3.97 -8.17 3.81
CA THR A 39 -4.77 -6.95 3.74
C THR A 39 -4.19 -5.93 2.77
N ASP A 40 -2.87 -5.89 2.64
CA ASP A 40 -2.17 -4.97 1.77
C ASP A 40 -2.33 -5.45 0.31
N ALA A 41 -2.35 -6.77 0.07
CA ALA A 41 -2.70 -7.32 -1.24
C ALA A 41 -4.13 -6.99 -1.65
N LEU A 42 -5.09 -7.06 -0.72
CA LEU A 42 -6.47 -6.66 -0.99
C LEU A 42 -6.58 -5.15 -1.28
N ALA A 43 -5.85 -4.31 -0.52
CA ALA A 43 -5.77 -2.87 -0.78
C ALA A 43 -5.15 -2.57 -2.16
N ARG A 44 -4.03 -3.23 -2.51
CA ARG A 44 -3.40 -3.15 -3.85
C ARG A 44 -4.33 -3.64 -4.96
N ALA A 45 -5.15 -4.65 -4.69
CA ALA A 45 -6.20 -5.12 -5.61
C ALA A 45 -7.39 -4.15 -5.72
N GLY A 46 -7.38 -3.04 -4.97
CA GLY A 46 -8.37 -1.98 -5.01
C GLY A 46 -9.59 -2.23 -4.13
N PHE A 47 -9.54 -3.25 -3.25
CA PHE A 47 -10.62 -3.44 -2.29
C PHE A 47 -10.55 -2.38 -1.20
N ASP A 48 -11.73 -1.97 -0.77
CA ASP A 48 -11.88 -1.05 0.33
C ASP A 48 -11.73 -1.82 1.64
N MET A 49 -10.55 -1.67 2.25
CA MET A 49 -10.15 -2.37 3.45
C MET A 49 -10.64 -1.58 4.66
N GLN A 50 -11.76 -1.96 5.27
CA GLN A 50 -12.08 -1.39 6.57
C GLN A 50 -11.18 -2.03 7.61
N GLU A 51 -10.50 -1.21 8.40
CA GLU A 51 -9.68 -1.63 9.53
C GLU A 51 -10.36 -2.70 10.41
N ALA A 52 -9.83 -3.91 10.32
CA ALA A 52 -9.58 -4.84 11.41
C ALA A 52 -10.70 -5.37 12.34
N ASN A 53 -11.98 -4.98 12.27
CA ASN A 53 -13.03 -5.68 13.04
C ASN A 53 -14.45 -5.60 12.46
N VAL A 54 -14.97 -6.74 11.99
CA VAL A 54 -16.38 -7.06 12.28
C VAL A 54 -16.52 -7.03 13.80
N THR A 55 -17.43 -6.22 14.36
CA THR A 55 -17.56 -6.06 15.82
C THR A 55 -17.57 -7.42 16.55
N GLY A 56 -16.49 -7.74 17.26
CA GLY A 56 -16.32 -9.00 17.99
C GLY A 56 -15.75 -10.19 17.21
N SER A 57 -15.18 -10.01 16.02
CA SER A 57 -14.51 -11.06 15.23
C SER A 57 -13.21 -10.57 14.59
N LYS A 58 -12.07 -10.95 15.19
CA LYS A 58 -10.73 -10.68 14.64
C LYS A 58 -10.52 -11.42 13.30
N GLY A 59 -9.78 -10.81 12.39
CA GLY A 59 -9.37 -11.38 11.10
C GLY A 59 -10.48 -11.59 10.08
N LYS A 60 -11.46 -10.67 10.09
CA LYS A 60 -12.56 -10.62 9.13
C LYS A 60 -12.71 -9.21 8.58
N PHE A 61 -12.69 -9.07 7.26
CA PHE A 61 -12.78 -7.80 6.53
C PHE A 61 -14.03 -7.80 5.67
N PHE A 62 -14.79 -6.71 5.63
CA PHE A 62 -15.78 -6.60 4.55
C PHE A 62 -15.13 -6.03 3.31
N ILE A 63 -15.34 -6.70 2.18
CA ILE A 63 -15.04 -6.15 0.87
C ILE A 63 -16.33 -5.90 0.12
N VAL A 64 -16.26 -4.98 -0.85
CA VAL A 64 -17.25 -4.89 -1.92
C VAL A 64 -16.62 -5.44 -3.18
N ALA A 65 -17.24 -6.48 -3.72
CA ALA A 65 -16.70 -7.21 -4.85
C ALA A 65 -17.84 -7.70 -5.75
N ARG A 66 -17.51 -8.01 -7.00
CA ARG A 66 -18.41 -8.79 -7.87
C ARG A 66 -18.43 -10.26 -7.43
N PRO A 67 -19.48 -11.02 -7.76
CA PRO A 67 -19.49 -12.47 -7.55
C PRO A 67 -18.26 -13.17 -8.11
N SER A 68 -17.78 -12.77 -9.29
CA SER A 68 -16.53 -13.28 -9.85
C SER A 68 -15.32 -12.95 -8.98
N GLN A 69 -15.15 -11.69 -8.54
CA GLN A 69 -14.06 -11.26 -7.65
C GLN A 69 -14.11 -11.90 -6.26
N ALA A 70 -15.31 -12.12 -5.71
CA ALA A 70 -15.48 -12.78 -4.42
C ALA A 70 -15.30 -14.29 -4.50
N ALA A 71 -15.71 -14.90 -5.63
CA ALA A 71 -15.39 -16.29 -5.93
C ALA A 71 -13.88 -16.45 -6.15
N ALA A 72 -13.25 -15.45 -6.75
CA ALA A 72 -11.82 -15.32 -6.87
C ALA A 72 -11.15 -15.24 -5.49
N LEU A 73 -11.56 -14.36 -4.58
CA LEU A 73 -10.96 -14.37 -3.24
C LEU A 73 -11.26 -15.62 -2.43
N ALA A 74 -12.46 -16.20 -2.59
CA ALA A 74 -12.76 -17.53 -2.07
C ALA A 74 -11.80 -18.56 -2.64
N LYS A 75 -11.31 -18.25 -3.85
CA LYS A 75 -10.24 -18.87 -4.59
C LYS A 75 -8.80 -18.51 -4.25
N ASP A 76 -8.55 -17.76 -3.20
CA ASP A 76 -7.17 -17.43 -2.83
C ASP A 76 -6.87 -17.82 -1.38
N GLY A 77 -7.57 -18.81 -0.84
CA GLY A 77 -7.43 -19.19 0.57
C GLY A 77 -8.34 -18.40 1.50
N ALA A 78 -9.06 -17.41 0.98
CA ALA A 78 -9.91 -16.59 1.79
C ALA A 78 -11.25 -17.28 2.05
N THR A 79 -11.64 -17.39 3.32
CA THR A 79 -13.03 -17.67 3.68
C THR A 79 -13.89 -16.44 3.35
N VAL A 80 -14.55 -16.49 2.18
CA VAL A 80 -15.47 -15.45 1.71
C VAL A 80 -16.91 -15.87 1.98
N THR A 81 -17.59 -15.11 2.81
CA THR A 81 -19.01 -15.30 3.10
C THR A 81 -19.79 -14.08 2.63
N ALA A 82 -20.98 -14.30 2.06
CA ALA A 82 -21.92 -13.22 1.79
C ALA A 82 -22.97 -13.20 2.92
N PRO A 83 -22.66 -12.62 4.10
CA PRO A 83 -23.59 -12.64 5.24
C PRO A 83 -24.93 -11.95 4.94
N PHE A 84 -24.96 -11.14 3.87
CA PHE A 84 -26.08 -10.33 3.42
C PHE A 84 -26.72 -10.84 2.12
N GLY A 85 -26.31 -12.03 1.68
CA GLY A 85 -26.74 -12.63 0.41
C GLY A 85 -26.07 -12.01 -0.83
N VAL A 86 -26.27 -12.67 -1.98
CA VAL A 86 -25.69 -12.26 -3.27
C VAL A 86 -26.82 -11.87 -4.23
N ALA A 87 -26.72 -10.68 -4.81
CA ALA A 87 -27.57 -10.21 -5.90
C ALA A 87 -27.27 -11.02 -7.18
N ARG A 88 -28.32 -11.36 -7.93
CA ARG A 88 -28.16 -12.08 -9.21
C ARG A 88 -27.78 -11.11 -10.33
N ALA A 89 -27.00 -11.60 -11.29
CA ALA A 89 -26.73 -10.90 -12.54
C ALA A 89 -28.03 -10.35 -13.16
N MET A 90 -27.97 -9.10 -13.57
CA MET A 90 -29.13 -8.37 -14.10
C MET A 90 -28.77 -7.68 -15.41
N ALA A 91 -29.78 -7.38 -16.22
CA ALA A 91 -29.54 -6.61 -17.44
C ALA A 91 -29.03 -5.22 -17.08
N ALA A 92 -27.97 -4.77 -17.76
CA ALA A 92 -27.51 -3.39 -17.64
C ALA A 92 -28.69 -2.42 -17.88
N PRO A 93 -28.88 -1.38 -17.06
CA PRO A 93 -29.88 -0.38 -17.37
C PRO A 93 -29.47 0.34 -18.67
N PRO A 94 -30.42 0.68 -19.56
CA PRO A 94 -30.11 1.31 -20.84
C PRO A 94 -29.52 2.73 -20.70
N SER A 95 -29.52 3.30 -19.49
CA SER A 95 -28.87 4.54 -19.12
C SER A 95 -28.63 4.54 -17.60
N PRO A 96 -27.55 5.18 -17.10
CA PRO A 96 -27.23 5.14 -15.68
C PRO A 96 -28.18 5.97 -14.80
N LEU A 97 -28.95 6.94 -15.31
CA LEU A 97 -29.83 7.78 -14.48
C LEU A 97 -31.32 7.49 -14.70
N GLN A 98 -31.72 6.21 -14.59
CA GLN A 98 -33.13 5.82 -14.67
C GLN A 98 -33.87 6.08 -13.35
N PRO A 99 -35.21 6.27 -13.38
CA PRO A 99 -35.99 6.35 -12.16
C PRO A 99 -35.75 5.14 -11.24
N PRO A 100 -35.54 5.37 -9.93
CA PRO A 100 -35.40 4.30 -8.94
C PRO A 100 -36.54 3.29 -9.04
N THR A 101 -36.20 2.02 -8.92
CA THR A 101 -37.18 0.93 -8.94
C THR A 101 -37.78 0.66 -7.56
N HIS A 102 -37.12 1.10 -6.48
CA HIS A 102 -37.47 0.84 -5.09
C HIS A 102 -37.21 2.06 -4.20
N GLY A 103 -38.05 2.24 -3.17
CA GLY A 103 -37.98 3.37 -2.23
C GLY A 103 -37.45 2.99 -0.86
N TYR A 104 -37.03 3.99 -0.10
CA TYR A 104 -36.52 3.89 1.28
C TYR A 104 -37.31 4.85 2.18
N ASN A 105 -37.24 4.67 3.50
CA ASN A 105 -37.89 5.50 4.50
C ASN A 105 -37.08 6.76 4.82
N VAL A 106 -35.75 6.65 4.86
CA VAL A 106 -34.82 7.73 5.22
C VAL A 106 -34.05 8.21 3.99
N PHE A 107 -33.39 7.26 3.31
CA PHE A 107 -32.48 7.52 2.20
C PHE A 107 -33.23 7.99 0.95
N ARG A 108 -32.61 8.89 0.20
CA ARG A 108 -33.26 9.48 -0.98
C ARG A 108 -32.21 9.86 -2.03
N PRO A 109 -32.52 9.71 -3.32
CA PRO A 109 -31.62 10.14 -4.39
C PRO A 109 -31.37 11.65 -4.34
N TRP A 110 -30.30 12.08 -5.01
CA TRP A 110 -29.94 13.48 -5.17
C TRP A 110 -30.97 14.23 -6.02
N SER A 111 -31.14 13.82 -7.28
CA SER A 111 -31.99 14.51 -8.25
C SER A 111 -33.15 13.67 -8.77
N LEU A 112 -33.01 12.33 -8.73
CA LEU A 112 -34.03 11.43 -9.25
C LEU A 112 -35.32 11.53 -8.42
N THR A 113 -36.48 11.21 -9.02
CA THR A 113 -37.73 11.13 -8.26
C THR A 113 -37.68 9.89 -7.37
N PRO A 114 -37.79 10.00 -6.03
CA PRO A 114 -37.78 8.83 -5.16
C PRO A 114 -38.94 7.89 -5.51
N ALA A 115 -38.68 6.58 -5.52
CA ALA A 115 -39.74 5.59 -5.66
C ALA A 115 -40.60 5.52 -4.37
N PRO A 116 -41.85 5.01 -4.46
CA PRO A 116 -42.71 4.86 -3.28
C PRO A 116 -42.08 3.99 -2.19
N CYS A 117 -42.14 4.43 -0.94
CA CYS A 117 -41.59 3.69 0.20
C CYS A 117 -42.37 2.37 0.46
N PRO A 118 -41.76 1.36 1.10
CA PRO A 118 -42.36 0.04 1.41
C PRO A 118 -43.54 0.00 2.40
N GLY A 119 -44.24 1.11 2.65
CA GLY A 119 -45.51 1.12 3.40
C GLY A 119 -45.52 1.82 4.77
N THR A 120 -44.44 2.49 5.20
CA THR A 120 -44.35 3.20 6.50
C THR A 120 -44.14 4.71 6.40
N CYS A 121 -43.85 5.26 5.21
CA CYS A 121 -43.73 6.70 5.02
C CYS A 121 -45.09 7.40 5.24
N SER A 122 -45.19 8.19 6.31
CA SER A 122 -46.37 9.02 6.59
C SER A 122 -46.51 10.23 5.63
N THR A 123 -45.48 10.51 4.81
CA THR A 123 -45.46 11.56 3.78
C THR A 123 -44.55 11.14 2.61
N PRO A 124 -44.88 11.44 1.33
CA PRO A 124 -43.98 11.18 0.21
C PRO A 124 -42.64 11.90 0.37
N LEU A 125 -41.53 11.18 0.19
CA LEU A 125 -40.19 11.77 0.20
C LEU A 125 -39.95 12.60 -1.07
N THR A 126 -39.27 13.73 -0.92
CA THR A 126 -38.68 14.49 -2.03
C THR A 126 -37.19 14.16 -2.13
N ASN A 127 -36.58 14.27 -3.31
CA ASN A 127 -35.13 14.13 -3.46
C ASN A 127 -34.34 15.19 -2.68
N LEU A 128 -33.04 14.94 -2.46
CA LEU A 128 -32.18 15.82 -1.67
C LEU A 128 -32.12 17.23 -2.26
N LYS A 129 -31.97 17.36 -3.57
CA LYS A 129 -31.88 18.67 -4.23
C LYS A 129 -33.12 19.53 -3.93
N THR A 130 -34.31 18.95 -4.03
CA THR A 130 -35.58 19.64 -3.70
C THR A 130 -35.68 19.95 -2.21
N TYR A 131 -35.24 19.01 -1.36
CA TYR A 131 -35.23 19.17 0.09
C TYR A 131 -34.38 20.38 0.52
N TYR A 132 -33.13 20.45 0.08
CA TYR A 132 -32.22 21.54 0.40
C TYR A 132 -32.70 22.87 -0.18
N HIS A 133 -33.17 22.88 -1.44
CA HIS A 133 -33.72 24.07 -2.07
C HIS A 133 -34.95 24.62 -1.31
N GLN A 134 -35.81 23.74 -0.79
CA GLN A 134 -36.93 24.16 0.04
C GLN A 134 -36.44 24.76 1.37
N LEU A 135 -35.51 24.10 2.07
CA LEU A 135 -35.02 24.59 3.35
C LEU A 135 -34.27 25.94 3.21
N ALA A 136 -33.52 26.12 2.12
CA ALA A 136 -32.85 27.37 1.79
C ALA A 136 -33.83 28.50 1.48
N ARG A 137 -34.93 28.21 0.76
CA ARG A 137 -36.00 29.18 0.50
C ARG A 137 -36.76 29.60 1.76
N ASP A 138 -36.97 28.67 2.68
CA ASP A 138 -37.68 28.92 3.94
C ASP A 138 -36.82 29.63 5.00
N ASN A 139 -35.50 29.59 4.85
CA ASN A 139 -34.53 30.15 5.79
C ASN A 139 -33.52 31.11 5.12
N PRO A 140 -33.97 32.11 4.34
CA PRO A 140 -33.08 32.98 3.57
C PRO A 140 -32.22 33.90 4.46
N ASP A 141 -32.60 34.05 5.72
CA ASP A 141 -31.84 34.80 6.73
C ASP A 141 -30.56 34.08 7.16
N VAL A 142 -30.50 32.75 6.99
CA VAL A 142 -29.33 31.97 7.41
C VAL A 142 -28.80 30.98 6.37
N VAL A 143 -29.46 30.77 5.24
CA VAL A 143 -29.02 29.85 4.19
C VAL A 143 -28.85 30.57 2.84
N LYS A 144 -27.70 30.34 2.20
CA LYS A 144 -27.42 30.64 0.79
C LYS A 144 -27.07 29.32 0.09
N GLU A 145 -27.71 29.06 -1.05
CA GLU A 145 -27.38 27.93 -1.94
C GLU A 145 -26.51 28.43 -3.11
N GLU A 146 -25.63 27.58 -3.62
CA GLU A 146 -24.72 27.89 -4.72
C GLU A 146 -24.40 26.65 -5.56
N VAL A 147 -24.39 26.80 -6.89
CA VAL A 147 -23.85 25.79 -7.81
C VAL A 147 -22.33 26.00 -7.88
N ILE A 148 -21.55 25.02 -7.45
CA ILE A 148 -20.07 25.10 -7.43
C ILE A 148 -19.41 24.43 -8.63
N GLY A 149 -20.16 23.58 -9.35
CA GLY A 149 -19.70 22.86 -10.52
C GLY A 149 -20.81 22.02 -11.13
N HIS A 150 -20.46 21.26 -12.16
CA HIS A 150 -21.34 20.25 -12.74
C HIS A 150 -20.59 18.93 -12.78
N SER A 151 -21.28 17.82 -12.54
CA SER A 151 -20.73 16.48 -12.63
C SER A 151 -20.42 16.07 -14.06
N VAL A 152 -19.82 14.88 -14.23
CA VAL A 152 -19.55 14.27 -15.55
C VAL A 152 -20.77 14.23 -16.47
N LEU A 153 -21.96 13.93 -15.95
CA LEU A 153 -23.22 13.88 -16.70
C LEU A 153 -23.98 15.22 -16.71
N GLY A 154 -23.38 16.28 -16.14
CA GLY A 154 -23.89 17.63 -16.18
C GLY A 154 -24.90 17.98 -15.09
N GLN A 155 -25.01 17.19 -14.02
CA GLN A 155 -25.82 17.54 -12.86
C GLN A 155 -25.13 18.64 -12.04
N GLU A 156 -25.91 19.59 -11.52
CA GLU A 156 -25.37 20.63 -10.64
C GLU A 156 -24.85 20.03 -9.32
N ILE A 157 -23.59 20.34 -9.00
CA ILE A 157 -22.99 20.09 -7.69
C ILE A 157 -23.24 21.32 -6.83
N MET A 158 -23.93 21.13 -5.71
CA MET A 158 -24.44 22.23 -4.89
C MET A 158 -23.67 22.35 -3.58
N ALA A 159 -23.34 23.58 -3.19
CA ALA A 159 -22.90 23.94 -1.86
C ALA A 159 -23.93 24.82 -1.15
N TYR A 160 -24.02 24.70 0.17
CA TYR A 160 -24.92 25.50 1.00
C TYR A 160 -24.15 26.18 2.12
N LYS A 161 -24.17 27.52 2.15
CA LYS A 161 -23.64 28.31 3.25
C LYS A 161 -24.71 28.54 4.30
N VAL A 162 -24.43 28.13 5.54
CA VAL A 162 -25.24 28.38 6.74
C VAL A 162 -24.52 29.37 7.65
N THR A 163 -25.02 30.60 7.73
CA THR A 163 -24.47 31.68 8.56
C THR A 163 -25.48 32.80 8.77
N ALA A 164 -25.35 33.61 9.81
CA ALA A 164 -26.24 34.76 10.00
C ALA A 164 -26.08 35.79 8.87
N ASN A 165 -27.20 36.16 8.23
CA ASN A 165 -27.29 37.00 7.03
C ASN A 165 -26.65 36.37 5.78
N ALA A 166 -26.81 35.05 5.59
CA ALA A 166 -26.06 34.28 4.59
C ALA A 166 -26.03 34.85 3.15
N ARG A 167 -27.11 35.49 2.68
CA ARG A 167 -27.16 36.05 1.32
C ARG A 167 -26.43 37.39 1.16
N ASP A 168 -26.26 38.13 2.26
CA ASP A 168 -25.64 39.46 2.27
C ASP A 168 -24.20 39.40 2.81
N GLU A 169 -23.88 38.41 3.64
CA GLU A 169 -22.50 38.15 4.08
C GLU A 169 -21.67 37.70 2.88
N ARG A 170 -20.57 38.41 2.61
CA ARG A 170 -19.62 38.01 1.56
C ARG A 170 -18.96 36.70 1.97
N ASP A 171 -18.89 35.77 1.03
CA ASP A 171 -18.26 34.46 1.24
C ASP A 171 -16.81 34.62 1.73
N GLY A 172 -16.43 33.88 2.78
CA GLY A 172 -15.09 33.91 3.38
C GLY A 172 -14.81 35.10 4.31
N ASP A 173 -15.80 35.94 4.61
CA ASP A 173 -15.61 37.08 5.53
C ASP A 173 -15.53 36.65 6.99
N ARG A 174 -16.12 35.50 7.31
CA ARG A 174 -15.99 34.85 8.61
C ARG A 174 -15.17 33.58 8.46
N PRO A 175 -14.47 33.16 9.53
CA PRO A 175 -13.83 31.85 9.55
C PRO A 175 -14.82 30.75 9.18
N ALA A 176 -14.42 29.92 8.22
CA ALA A 176 -15.30 28.98 7.57
C ALA A 176 -14.90 27.53 7.87
N VAL A 177 -15.89 26.65 7.97
CA VAL A 177 -15.73 25.19 8.05
C VAL A 177 -16.48 24.56 6.89
N LEU A 178 -15.85 23.59 6.23
CA LEU A 178 -16.46 22.76 5.21
C LEU A 178 -16.91 21.44 5.84
N TYR A 179 -18.12 21.02 5.51
CA TYR A 179 -18.57 19.66 5.69
C TYR A 179 -18.96 19.18 4.30
N ASP A 180 -18.33 18.11 3.84
CA ASP A 180 -18.66 17.47 2.59
C ASP A 180 -18.84 15.97 2.81
N ALA A 181 -19.56 15.34 1.89
CA ALA A 181 -19.86 13.93 1.97
C ALA A 181 -19.97 13.32 0.58
N THR A 182 -19.83 11.99 0.56
CA THR A 182 -20.18 11.18 -0.61
C THR A 182 -19.32 11.54 -1.81
N GLN A 183 -18.00 11.53 -1.59
CA GLN A 183 -17.04 11.31 -2.66
C GLN A 183 -17.26 9.92 -3.28
N HIS A 184 -17.40 8.89 -2.44
CA HIS A 184 -17.83 7.57 -2.88
C HIS A 184 -19.35 7.43 -2.83
N ALA A 185 -19.94 6.98 -3.94
CA ALA A 185 -21.39 6.98 -4.14
C ALA A 185 -22.18 6.06 -3.20
N ARG A 186 -21.60 4.92 -2.79
CA ARG A 186 -22.25 3.90 -1.95
C ARG A 186 -22.43 4.31 -0.48
N GLU A 187 -21.78 5.37 -0.03
CA GLU A 187 -21.66 5.78 1.37
C GLU A 187 -22.83 6.67 1.82
N TRP A 188 -24.04 6.12 1.75
CA TRP A 188 -25.28 6.88 1.94
C TRP A 188 -25.44 7.47 3.35
N ILE A 189 -24.85 6.84 4.36
CA ILE A 189 -24.95 7.31 5.74
C ILE A 189 -24.23 8.66 5.92
N SER A 190 -23.13 8.88 5.20
CA SER A 190 -22.41 10.16 5.15
C SER A 190 -23.31 11.31 4.72
N THR A 191 -24.04 11.14 3.61
CA THR A 191 -25.00 12.12 3.11
C THR A 191 -26.07 12.47 4.16
N GLU A 192 -26.57 11.46 4.87
CA GLU A 192 -27.66 11.63 5.84
C GLU A 192 -27.19 12.24 7.16
N VAL A 193 -25.97 11.92 7.63
CA VAL A 193 -25.35 12.56 8.80
C VAL A 193 -25.12 14.04 8.52
N GLU A 194 -24.53 14.39 7.37
CA GLU A 194 -24.33 15.79 6.97
C GLU A 194 -25.68 16.52 6.80
N ARG A 195 -26.68 15.87 6.16
CA ARG A 195 -28.02 16.45 6.02
C ARG A 195 -28.66 16.77 7.35
N ARG A 196 -28.52 15.90 8.35
CA ARG A 196 -29.04 16.15 9.71
C ARG A 196 -28.28 17.25 10.41
N LEU A 197 -26.97 17.35 10.21
CA LEU A 197 -26.17 18.47 10.70
C LEU A 197 -26.63 19.80 10.10
N PHE A 198 -26.77 19.88 8.78
CA PHE A 198 -27.33 21.05 8.10
C PHE A 198 -28.69 21.44 8.69
N THR A 199 -29.59 20.46 8.81
CA THR A 199 -30.93 20.64 9.39
C THR A 199 -30.87 21.14 10.82
N TYR A 200 -29.99 20.55 11.65
CA TYR A 200 -29.78 20.92 13.04
C TYR A 200 -29.32 22.37 13.16
N MET A 201 -28.38 22.81 12.33
CA MET A 201 -27.89 24.20 12.35
C MET A 201 -29.00 25.19 11.97
N VAL A 202 -29.79 24.88 10.94
CA VAL A 202 -30.90 25.73 10.50
C VAL A 202 -32.02 25.76 11.54
N ALA A 203 -32.43 24.62 12.07
CA ALA A 203 -33.49 24.52 13.07
C ALA A 203 -33.14 25.23 14.38
N ASN A 204 -31.86 25.19 14.77
CA ASN A 204 -31.36 25.78 16.00
C ASN A 204 -30.78 27.19 15.82
N LYS A 205 -31.01 27.86 14.69
CA LYS A 205 -30.51 29.23 14.40
C LYS A 205 -30.87 30.30 15.44
N LYS A 206 -31.83 30.02 16.33
CA LYS A 206 -32.26 30.90 17.43
C LYS A 206 -31.86 30.41 18.83
N GLN A 207 -31.30 29.20 18.95
CA GLN A 207 -30.91 28.57 20.22
C GLN A 207 -29.82 29.39 20.92
N LYS A 208 -29.95 29.52 22.24
CA LYS A 208 -28.96 30.10 23.17
C LYS A 208 -28.64 29.08 24.25
N GLY A 209 -27.48 29.17 24.91
CA GLY A 209 -27.06 28.23 25.97
C GLY A 209 -25.90 27.34 25.53
N GLY A 210 -25.83 26.09 26.01
CA GLY A 210 -24.64 25.21 25.87
C GLY A 210 -23.92 25.25 24.52
N ALA A 211 -24.61 24.94 23.41
CA ALA A 211 -24.02 24.98 22.06
C ALA A 211 -24.06 26.36 21.37
N ASP A 212 -24.85 27.32 21.89
CA ASP A 212 -25.18 28.65 21.33
C ASP A 212 -25.05 28.76 19.78
N ILE A 213 -25.84 27.94 19.06
CA ILE A 213 -25.83 27.88 17.59
C ILE A 213 -26.06 29.26 16.98
N LYS A 214 -26.91 30.10 17.60
CA LYS A 214 -27.12 31.48 17.15
C LYS A 214 -25.81 32.27 17.14
N GLN A 215 -24.99 32.14 18.17
CA GLN A 215 -23.72 32.85 18.27
C GLN A 215 -22.65 32.25 17.37
N LEU A 216 -22.67 30.94 17.18
CA LEU A 216 -21.82 30.24 16.22
C LEU A 216 -22.05 30.79 14.80
N LEU A 217 -23.30 30.74 14.31
CA LEU A 217 -23.65 31.25 12.98
C LEU A 217 -23.39 32.75 12.79
N LYS A 218 -23.31 33.54 13.87
CA LYS A 218 -22.92 34.96 13.78
C LYS A 218 -21.42 35.18 13.58
N LYS A 219 -20.61 34.19 13.93
CA LYS A 219 -19.14 34.29 13.97
C LYS A 219 -18.46 33.43 12.92
N THR A 220 -19.16 32.46 12.35
CA THR A 220 -18.60 31.49 11.41
C THR A 220 -19.48 31.33 10.18
N GLU A 221 -18.88 30.83 9.11
CA GLU A 221 -19.56 30.30 7.94
C GLU A 221 -19.46 28.78 7.96
N LEU A 222 -20.59 28.09 7.89
CA LEU A 222 -20.61 26.63 7.78
C LEU A 222 -21.06 26.29 6.38
N TRP A 223 -20.22 25.60 5.63
CA TRP A 223 -20.48 25.21 4.26
C TRP A 223 -20.71 23.71 4.18
N PHE A 224 -21.66 23.33 3.35
CA PHE A 224 -22.13 21.96 3.21
C PHE A 224 -22.11 21.59 1.72
N ILE A 225 -21.42 20.51 1.35
CA ILE A 225 -21.53 19.88 0.02
C ILE A 225 -22.14 18.50 0.24
N PRO A 226 -23.49 18.39 0.23
CA PRO A 226 -24.17 17.17 0.67
C PRO A 226 -23.81 15.91 -0.11
N VAL A 227 -23.47 16.08 -1.38
CA VAL A 227 -23.10 15.00 -2.29
C VAL A 227 -22.09 15.57 -3.29
N VAL A 228 -20.83 15.17 -3.18
CA VAL A 228 -19.79 15.53 -4.16
C VAL A 228 -20.02 14.77 -5.48
N ASN A 229 -20.15 13.44 -5.39
CA ASN A 229 -20.37 12.55 -6.53
C ASN A 229 -21.87 12.37 -6.82
N VAL A 230 -22.52 13.45 -7.31
CA VAL A 230 -23.98 13.47 -7.53
C VAL A 230 -24.47 12.44 -8.57
N ASP A 231 -23.64 12.13 -9.56
CA ASP A 231 -23.95 11.15 -10.60
C ASP A 231 -23.90 9.72 -10.07
N GLY A 232 -22.79 9.36 -9.41
CA GLY A 232 -22.64 8.06 -8.78
C GLY A 232 -23.67 7.85 -7.68
N TYR A 233 -23.95 8.87 -6.85
CA TYR A 233 -24.95 8.76 -5.80
C TYR A 233 -26.33 8.45 -6.38
N ASP A 234 -26.82 9.21 -7.37
CA ASP A 234 -28.10 8.88 -8.02
C ASP A 234 -28.08 7.48 -8.65
N TYR A 235 -26.95 7.05 -9.21
CA TYR A 235 -26.82 5.71 -9.79
C TYR A 235 -27.08 4.60 -8.79
N THR A 236 -26.62 4.74 -7.55
CA THR A 236 -26.81 3.73 -6.50
C THR A 236 -28.28 3.50 -6.11
N PHE A 237 -29.19 4.43 -6.45
CA PHE A 237 -30.63 4.29 -6.19
C PHE A 237 -31.40 3.58 -7.32
N VAL A 238 -30.79 3.38 -8.49
CA VAL A 238 -31.51 2.87 -9.67
C VAL A 238 -32.05 1.46 -9.43
N ASN A 239 -31.20 0.54 -8.96
CA ASN A 239 -31.56 -0.83 -8.66
C ASN A 239 -30.52 -1.50 -7.74
N LYS A 240 -30.77 -2.77 -7.38
CA LYS A 240 -29.91 -3.55 -6.50
C LYS A 240 -28.48 -3.74 -7.01
N GLY A 241 -28.27 -3.82 -8.32
CA GLY A 241 -26.95 -4.05 -8.90
C GLY A 241 -26.04 -2.82 -8.89
N SER A 242 -26.59 -1.61 -8.78
CA SER A 242 -25.80 -0.37 -8.69
C SER A 242 -25.60 0.14 -7.27
N ARG A 243 -26.26 -0.43 -6.25
CA ARG A 243 -26.27 0.09 -4.87
C ARG A 243 -24.88 0.26 -4.25
N LEU A 244 -23.95 -0.64 -4.57
CA LEU A 244 -22.61 -0.66 -3.99
C LEU A 244 -21.55 0.01 -4.89
N TRP A 245 -21.98 0.77 -5.91
CA TRP A 245 -21.10 1.55 -6.77
C TRP A 245 -20.30 2.61 -5.99
N ARG A 246 -19.00 2.70 -6.23
CA ARG A 246 -18.09 3.64 -5.55
C ARG A 246 -17.81 4.91 -6.36
N LYS A 247 -17.28 4.74 -7.58
CA LYS A 247 -16.65 5.78 -8.40
C LYS A 247 -17.66 6.82 -8.95
N ASN A 248 -17.18 7.83 -9.66
CA ASN A 248 -18.06 8.65 -10.51
C ASN A 248 -18.52 7.86 -11.76
N LEU A 249 -19.20 8.50 -12.73
CA LEU A 249 -19.70 7.84 -13.95
C LEU A 249 -18.92 8.23 -15.23
N ARG A 250 -17.62 8.52 -15.12
CA ARG A 250 -16.75 8.83 -16.26
C ARG A 250 -16.65 7.64 -17.23
N ASP A 251 -17.17 7.83 -18.44
CA ASP A 251 -16.91 6.98 -19.60
C ASP A 251 -15.44 7.15 -20.04
N VAL A 252 -14.59 6.17 -19.70
CA VAL A 252 -13.13 6.27 -19.86
C VAL A 252 -12.66 5.87 -21.26
N ASP A 253 -13.45 5.07 -21.99
CA ASP A 253 -13.09 4.53 -23.32
C ASP A 253 -13.90 5.14 -24.48
N GLY A 254 -14.95 5.92 -24.19
CA GLY A 254 -15.83 6.56 -25.16
C GLY A 254 -16.88 5.61 -25.77
N GLY A 255 -17.02 4.41 -25.22
CA GLY A 255 -18.01 3.39 -25.60
C GLY A 255 -19.38 3.57 -24.95
N GLY A 256 -19.49 4.51 -24.00
CA GLY A 256 -20.65 4.71 -23.13
C GLY A 256 -20.50 3.95 -21.81
N PHE A 257 -21.14 4.46 -20.75
CA PHE A 257 -20.95 3.97 -19.38
C PHE A 257 -21.20 2.46 -19.20
N SER A 258 -20.20 1.77 -18.66
CA SER A 258 -20.17 0.37 -18.24
C SER A 258 -19.66 0.25 -16.81
N GLN A 259 -20.42 -0.39 -15.93
CA GLN A 259 -19.97 -0.66 -14.55
C GLN A 259 -18.66 -1.47 -14.50
N ASP A 260 -18.33 -2.19 -15.57
CA ASP A 260 -17.21 -3.12 -15.52
C ASP A 260 -15.83 -2.44 -15.59
N HIS A 261 -15.76 -1.24 -16.17
CA HIS A 261 -14.51 -0.59 -16.59
C HIS A 261 -14.51 0.94 -16.42
N ASP A 262 -15.67 1.57 -16.20
CA ASP A 262 -15.78 3.03 -16.14
C ASP A 262 -15.76 3.59 -14.72
N GLY A 263 -15.69 4.92 -14.65
CA GLY A 263 -15.66 5.69 -13.42
C GLY A 263 -14.25 5.92 -12.92
N VAL A 264 -14.07 7.07 -12.27
CA VAL A 264 -12.85 7.47 -11.56
C VAL A 264 -13.18 7.59 -10.08
N ASP A 265 -12.27 7.11 -9.22
CA ASP A 265 -12.35 7.37 -7.79
C ASP A 265 -12.01 8.85 -7.54
N THR A 266 -12.99 9.64 -7.11
CA THR A 266 -12.79 11.07 -6.87
C THR A 266 -11.82 11.32 -5.74
N ASN A 267 -11.72 10.41 -4.76
CA ASN A 267 -10.80 10.51 -3.63
C ASN A 267 -9.43 9.86 -3.90
N ARG A 268 -9.11 9.61 -5.18
CA ARG A 268 -7.75 9.32 -5.69
C ARG A 268 -7.32 10.28 -6.80
N ASN A 269 -8.15 11.27 -7.13
CA ASN A 269 -7.96 12.15 -8.27
C ASN A 269 -7.47 13.56 -7.89
N PHE A 270 -7.29 13.88 -6.60
CA PHE A 270 -6.73 15.17 -6.20
C PHE A 270 -5.23 15.26 -6.57
N PRO A 271 -4.69 16.45 -6.92
CA PRO A 271 -3.32 16.54 -7.45
C PRO A 271 -2.17 16.29 -6.46
N THR A 272 -2.42 16.41 -5.16
CA THR A 272 -1.36 16.20 -4.15
C THR A 272 -0.97 14.73 -4.12
N ASN A 273 0.31 14.44 -4.36
CA ASN A 273 0.87 13.08 -4.44
C ASN A 273 0.11 12.11 -5.35
N TRP A 274 -0.58 12.63 -6.38
CA TRP A 274 -1.29 11.84 -7.38
C TRP A 274 -0.34 10.94 -8.16
N ASN A 275 -0.63 9.63 -8.22
CA ASN A 275 0.21 8.63 -8.88
C ASN A 275 1.70 8.75 -8.47
N TYR A 276 1.94 8.88 -7.16
CA TYR A 276 3.30 8.97 -6.61
C TYR A 276 4.04 7.62 -6.75
N ASP A 277 3.32 6.51 -6.59
CA ASP A 277 3.73 5.12 -6.79
C ASP A 277 2.54 4.30 -7.37
N LEU A 278 2.57 2.96 -7.24
CA LEU A 278 1.52 2.04 -7.68
C LEU A 278 0.76 1.38 -6.51
N GLU A 279 0.93 1.88 -5.29
CA GLU A 279 0.38 1.28 -4.07
C GLU A 279 -0.91 1.98 -3.62
N GLY A 280 -0.92 3.30 -3.49
CA GLY A 280 -2.07 4.01 -2.92
C GLY A 280 -3.14 4.45 -3.91
N ALA A 281 -2.95 4.20 -5.21
CA ALA A 281 -4.00 4.27 -6.23
C ALA A 281 -3.65 3.46 -7.49
N SER A 282 -4.67 3.06 -8.27
CA SER A 282 -4.46 2.25 -9.48
C SER A 282 -4.56 3.06 -10.77
N GLY A 283 -3.72 2.68 -11.75
CA GLY A 283 -3.80 3.16 -13.13
C GLY A 283 -4.73 2.33 -14.03
N ASP A 284 -5.28 1.22 -13.53
CA ASP A 284 -6.24 0.37 -14.26
C ASP A 284 -7.67 0.93 -14.13
N PRO A 285 -8.34 1.32 -15.21
CA PRO A 285 -9.72 1.82 -15.16
C PRO A 285 -10.74 0.85 -14.56
N ALA A 286 -10.49 -0.46 -14.62
CA ALA A 286 -11.36 -1.47 -14.02
C ALA A 286 -11.25 -1.53 -12.49
N ASN A 287 -10.18 -0.97 -11.91
CA ASN A 287 -9.96 -0.95 -10.47
C ASN A 287 -10.87 0.08 -9.78
N GLU A 288 -11.32 -0.22 -8.56
CA GLU A 288 -12.17 0.65 -7.75
C GLU A 288 -11.44 1.90 -7.25
N THR A 289 -10.10 1.89 -7.17
CA THR A 289 -9.24 3.02 -6.80
C THR A 289 -8.59 3.69 -8.01
N TYR A 290 -9.16 3.55 -9.21
CA TYR A 290 -8.64 4.17 -10.42
C TYR A 290 -8.51 5.70 -10.25
N HIS A 291 -7.28 6.22 -10.33
CA HIS A 291 -6.95 7.61 -10.04
C HIS A 291 -7.30 8.59 -11.18
N GLY A 292 -7.83 8.10 -12.30
CA GLY A 292 -8.17 8.91 -13.47
C GLY A 292 -7.00 9.16 -14.42
N ALA A 293 -7.28 9.84 -15.55
CA ALA A 293 -6.29 10.05 -16.61
C ALA A 293 -5.23 11.12 -16.29
N GLY A 294 -5.43 11.88 -15.22
CA GLY A 294 -4.53 12.95 -14.78
C GLY A 294 -5.00 13.57 -13.46
N PRO A 295 -4.11 14.32 -12.77
CA PRO A 295 -4.45 14.95 -11.51
C PRO A 295 -5.53 16.01 -11.69
N GLY A 296 -6.63 15.90 -10.94
CA GLY A 296 -7.80 16.77 -11.00
C GLY A 296 -8.53 16.69 -12.34
N SER A 297 -8.52 15.53 -13.00
CA SER A 297 -9.25 15.32 -14.27
C SER A 297 -10.76 15.41 -14.10
N GLU A 298 -11.28 15.04 -12.92
CA GLU A 298 -12.73 14.94 -12.71
C GLU A 298 -13.35 16.30 -12.33
N PRO A 299 -14.50 16.65 -12.94
CA PRO A 299 -15.14 17.94 -12.68
C PRO A 299 -15.70 18.05 -11.25
N GLU A 300 -16.03 16.92 -10.60
CA GLU A 300 -16.40 16.87 -9.19
C GLU A 300 -15.25 17.38 -8.29
N VAL A 301 -14.03 16.86 -8.50
CA VAL A 301 -12.81 17.28 -7.79
C VAL A 301 -12.49 18.74 -8.07
N GLN A 302 -12.64 19.19 -9.31
CA GLN A 302 -12.44 20.61 -9.66
C GLN A 302 -13.42 21.54 -8.94
N ALA A 303 -14.65 21.10 -8.69
CA ALA A 303 -15.66 21.88 -7.98
C ALA A 303 -15.31 22.06 -6.50
N VAL A 304 -14.92 20.99 -5.81
CA VAL A 304 -14.48 21.01 -4.40
C VAL A 304 -13.29 21.95 -4.23
N ARG A 305 -12.22 21.71 -4.99
CA ARG A 305 -11.00 22.55 -4.99
C ARG A 305 -11.29 24.00 -5.35
N GLY A 306 -12.27 24.22 -6.23
CA GLY A 306 -12.74 25.55 -6.61
C GLY A 306 -13.35 26.31 -5.43
N LEU A 307 -14.14 25.63 -4.61
CA LEU A 307 -14.73 26.19 -3.41
C LEU A 307 -13.68 26.42 -2.32
N GLU A 308 -12.84 25.42 -2.02
CA GLU A 308 -11.79 25.51 -0.99
C GLU A 308 -10.88 26.72 -1.19
N ARG A 309 -10.35 26.86 -2.41
CA ARG A 309 -9.51 27.99 -2.81
C ARG A 309 -10.21 29.34 -2.64
N ARG A 310 -11.51 29.40 -2.90
CA ARG A 310 -12.28 30.66 -2.92
C ARG A 310 -12.67 31.10 -1.51
N ILE A 311 -13.01 30.16 -0.64
CA ILE A 311 -13.51 30.46 0.71
C ILE A 311 -12.38 30.57 1.72
N GLY A 312 -11.31 29.75 1.59
CA GLY A 312 -10.21 29.71 2.55
C GLY A 312 -10.64 29.14 3.90
N PHE A 313 -11.20 27.92 3.87
CA PHE A 313 -11.65 27.20 5.06
C PHE A 313 -10.54 27.02 6.10
N LYS A 314 -10.94 26.84 7.37
CA LYS A 314 -10.01 26.53 8.47
C LYS A 314 -10.01 25.06 8.85
N PHE A 315 -11.18 24.44 8.69
CA PHE A 315 -11.40 23.04 8.98
C PHE A 315 -12.29 22.42 7.90
N GLN A 316 -12.12 21.13 7.67
CA GLN A 316 -12.99 20.31 6.83
C GLN A 316 -13.28 18.98 7.54
N ILE A 317 -14.50 18.48 7.39
CA ILE A 317 -14.81 17.06 7.56
C ILE A 317 -15.28 16.55 6.22
N ASP A 318 -14.57 15.57 5.67
CA ASP A 318 -15.05 14.74 4.58
C ASP A 318 -15.67 13.47 5.18
N TYR A 319 -17.00 13.36 5.13
CA TYR A 319 -17.71 12.22 5.68
C TYR A 319 -17.68 11.05 4.70
N HIS A 320 -17.07 9.97 5.17
CA HIS A 320 -17.02 8.68 4.53
C HIS A 320 -17.76 7.62 5.36
N SER A 321 -17.93 6.44 4.78
CA SER A 321 -18.33 5.27 5.55
C SER A 321 -17.71 4.05 4.90
N PHE A 322 -17.15 3.10 5.62
CA PHE A 322 -17.29 2.92 7.07
C PHE A 322 -16.02 2.36 7.67
N ALA A 323 -15.86 2.53 8.98
CA ALA A 323 -14.86 1.84 9.81
C ALA A 323 -14.90 2.32 11.27
N GLN A 324 -15.61 3.42 11.57
CA GLN A 324 -15.52 4.13 12.86
C GLN A 324 -14.13 4.76 13.04
N LEU A 325 -13.67 5.57 12.08
CA LEU A 325 -12.34 6.22 12.11
C LEU A 325 -12.43 7.74 12.02
N ILE A 326 -11.44 8.41 12.62
CA ILE A 326 -11.19 9.85 12.41
C ILE A 326 -9.78 9.98 11.87
N LEU A 327 -9.65 9.90 10.55
CA LEU A 327 -8.36 9.95 9.88
C LEU A 327 -7.97 11.40 9.58
N TYR A 328 -6.68 11.70 9.68
CA TYR A 328 -6.11 12.98 9.30
C TYR A 328 -4.82 12.79 8.48
N PRO A 329 -4.38 13.78 7.69
CA PRO A 329 -3.19 13.65 6.88
C PRO A 329 -1.93 13.19 7.65
N GLU A 330 -1.05 12.40 7.03
CA GLU A 330 -0.98 12.15 5.57
C GLU A 330 -1.48 10.76 5.15
N GLY A 331 -2.02 10.67 3.94
CA GLY A 331 -2.45 9.41 3.35
C GLY A 331 -1.36 8.69 2.55
N TRP A 332 -0.44 9.43 1.94
CA TRP A 332 0.45 8.89 0.90
C TRP A 332 1.70 8.14 1.37
N GLN A 333 1.99 8.11 2.68
CA GLN A 333 3.10 7.33 3.22
C GLN A 333 2.93 7.02 4.71
N VAL A 334 3.18 5.76 5.07
CA VAL A 334 3.16 5.26 6.45
C VAL A 334 4.15 6.00 7.37
N GLU A 335 3.78 6.15 8.64
CA GLU A 335 4.61 6.72 9.71
C GLU A 335 5.21 8.09 9.36
N THR A 336 4.44 8.93 8.66
CA THR A 336 4.83 10.29 8.27
C THR A 336 3.80 11.30 8.74
N LEU A 337 4.18 12.09 9.75
CA LEU A 337 3.32 13.12 10.32
C LEU A 337 3.47 14.47 9.61
N ALA A 338 2.36 15.16 9.39
CA ALA A 338 2.38 16.57 9.02
C ALA A 338 2.81 17.44 10.22
N SER A 339 3.42 18.59 9.95
CA SER A 339 3.79 19.56 11.00
C SER A 339 2.58 19.94 11.89
N ASP A 340 1.38 20.02 11.31
CA ASP A 340 0.15 20.43 12.00
C ASP A 340 -0.58 19.27 12.72
N SER A 341 -0.11 18.01 12.63
CA SER A 341 -0.75 16.86 13.28
C SER A 341 -1.03 17.03 14.78
N PRO A 342 -0.22 17.75 15.60
CA PRO A 342 -0.57 18.01 17.00
C PRO A 342 -1.88 18.77 17.22
N LEU A 343 -2.32 19.61 16.27
CA LEU A 343 -3.64 20.25 16.32
C LEU A 343 -4.73 19.26 15.94
N MET A 344 -4.45 18.43 14.94
CA MET A 344 -5.41 17.47 14.43
C MET A 344 -5.77 16.45 15.50
N ALA A 345 -4.76 15.83 16.12
CA ALA A 345 -4.89 14.92 17.25
C ALA A 345 -5.60 15.56 18.46
N ALA A 346 -5.35 16.85 18.75
CA ALA A 346 -6.03 17.53 19.87
C ALA A 346 -7.56 17.61 19.68
N LEU A 347 -8.04 17.68 18.45
CA LEU A 347 -9.47 17.66 18.14
C LEU A 347 -10.01 16.24 17.98
N ALA A 348 -9.25 15.34 17.33
CA ALA A 348 -9.67 13.97 17.03
C ALA A 348 -9.68 13.05 18.26
N GLY A 349 -8.81 13.32 19.25
CA GLY A 349 -8.64 12.47 20.43
C GLY A 349 -7.50 11.46 20.24
N ASP A 350 -7.52 10.42 21.07
CA ASP A 350 -6.65 9.24 21.00
C ASP A 350 -7.51 7.98 21.15
N ASP A 351 -6.95 6.79 20.95
CA ASP A 351 -7.67 5.50 20.94
C ASP A 351 -8.41 5.24 22.27
N ASN A 352 -7.92 5.81 23.39
CA ASN A 352 -8.55 5.65 24.70
C ASN A 352 -9.69 6.65 24.92
N ASN A 353 -9.61 7.83 24.31
CA ASN A 353 -10.56 8.91 24.47
C ASN A 353 -10.79 9.65 23.13
N PRO A 354 -11.43 8.98 22.14
CA PRO A 354 -11.69 9.55 20.83
C PRO A 354 -12.80 10.60 20.88
N ALA A 355 -12.78 11.56 19.96
CA ALA A 355 -13.77 12.63 19.87
C ALA A 355 -15.15 12.13 19.43
N VAL A 356 -15.20 10.97 18.79
CA VAL A 356 -16.43 10.24 18.54
C VAL A 356 -16.31 8.91 19.27
N ALA A 357 -17.18 8.67 20.25
CA ALA A 357 -17.03 7.52 21.14
C ALA A 357 -17.05 6.20 20.35
N GLY A 358 -16.00 5.39 20.51
CA GLY A 358 -15.83 4.11 19.81
C GLY A 358 -15.24 4.22 18.41
N PHE A 359 -14.75 5.40 18.02
CA PHE A 359 -13.95 5.58 16.81
C PHE A 359 -12.45 5.50 17.12
N ASP A 360 -11.64 5.20 16.11
CA ASP A 360 -10.17 5.21 16.17
C ASP A 360 -9.59 6.45 15.44
N PRO A 361 -8.94 7.40 16.14
CA PRO A 361 -8.36 8.58 15.50
C PRO A 361 -6.90 8.36 15.10
N ASP A 362 -6.60 8.45 13.80
CA ASP A 362 -5.25 8.10 13.31
C ASP A 362 -4.78 8.89 12.07
N VAL A 363 -3.50 8.76 11.73
CA VAL A 363 -2.94 9.20 10.46
C VAL A 363 -3.51 8.32 9.34
N SER A 364 -3.88 8.93 8.23
CA SER A 364 -4.63 8.24 7.15
C SER A 364 -3.87 7.06 6.54
N ALA A 365 -2.54 7.14 6.45
CA ALA A 365 -1.70 6.06 5.93
C ALA A 365 -1.62 4.83 6.87
N GLU A 366 -2.01 4.94 8.15
CA GLU A 366 -2.03 3.78 9.06
C GLU A 366 -3.14 2.78 8.70
N LEU A 367 -4.20 3.24 8.02
CA LEU A 367 -5.22 2.39 7.40
C LEU A 367 -4.66 1.64 6.19
N TYR A 368 -4.18 2.41 5.21
CA TYR A 368 -3.37 1.97 4.08
C TYR A 368 -2.91 3.22 3.29
N THR A 369 -1.83 3.07 2.51
CA THR A 369 -1.32 4.15 1.65
C THR A 369 -2.38 4.65 0.65
N THR A 370 -2.56 5.96 0.51
CA THR A 370 -3.47 6.59 -0.46
C THR A 370 -2.82 7.72 -1.24
N ASN A 371 -3.09 7.81 -2.54
CA ASN A 371 -2.58 8.88 -3.39
C ASN A 371 -3.73 9.75 -3.90
N GLY A 372 -3.59 11.08 -3.80
CA GLY A 372 -4.54 12.00 -4.39
C GLY A 372 -5.91 12.02 -3.69
N ASP A 373 -5.93 11.93 -2.37
CA ASP A 373 -7.14 12.13 -1.56
C ASP A 373 -7.38 13.62 -1.25
N VAL A 374 -8.60 13.94 -0.81
CA VAL A 374 -9.00 15.32 -0.52
C VAL A 374 -8.30 15.91 0.70
N THR A 375 -8.03 15.10 1.74
CA THR A 375 -7.55 15.64 3.01
C THR A 375 -6.09 16.06 2.91
N ASP A 376 -5.26 15.29 2.20
CA ASP A 376 -3.89 15.68 1.85
C ASP A 376 -3.89 16.95 0.98
N ASP A 377 -4.73 17.02 -0.06
CA ASP A 377 -4.78 18.21 -0.94
C ASP A 377 -5.29 19.46 -0.21
N ALA A 378 -6.31 19.33 0.63
CA ALA A 378 -6.88 20.41 1.42
C ALA A 378 -5.84 20.99 2.38
N LEU A 379 -5.07 20.13 3.06
CA LEU A 379 -3.98 20.56 3.95
C LEU A 379 -2.83 21.18 3.15
N ARG A 380 -2.28 20.46 2.17
CA ARG A 380 -1.03 20.85 1.47
C ARG A 380 -1.21 22.01 0.52
N THR A 381 -2.36 22.10 -0.17
CA THR A 381 -2.61 23.16 -1.15
C THR A 381 -3.25 24.40 -0.53
N TYR A 382 -4.18 24.21 0.42
CA TYR A 382 -5.02 25.31 0.92
C TYR A 382 -4.84 25.60 2.41
N GLY A 383 -4.10 24.78 3.15
CA GLY A 383 -3.86 24.96 4.58
C GLY A 383 -5.10 24.71 5.43
N ILE A 384 -5.98 23.82 4.98
CA ILE A 384 -7.22 23.43 5.67
C ILE A 384 -6.89 22.23 6.55
N GLN A 385 -7.22 22.31 7.84
CA GLN A 385 -7.13 21.13 8.70
C GLN A 385 -8.30 20.20 8.40
N SER A 386 -8.04 19.12 7.67
CA SER A 386 -9.07 18.23 7.14
C SER A 386 -9.05 16.89 7.86
N TYR A 387 -10.23 16.29 8.00
CA TYR A 387 -10.43 14.98 8.61
C TYR A 387 -11.35 14.14 7.73
N THR A 388 -10.95 12.92 7.46
CA THR A 388 -11.85 11.89 6.94
C THR A 388 -12.53 11.23 8.13
N VAL A 389 -13.86 11.29 8.18
CA VAL A 389 -14.63 10.61 9.23
C VAL A 389 -15.33 9.40 8.62
N GLU A 390 -14.82 8.21 8.91
CA GLU A 390 -15.40 6.94 8.49
C GLU A 390 -16.49 6.50 9.46
N LEU A 391 -17.75 6.68 9.10
CA LEU A 391 -18.91 6.44 9.97
C LEU A 391 -19.13 4.95 10.31
N ASP A 392 -20.08 4.66 11.20
CA ASP A 392 -20.49 3.29 11.53
C ASP A 392 -21.02 2.51 10.30
N GLY A 393 -20.70 1.21 10.26
CA GLY A 393 -21.27 0.26 9.29
C GLY A 393 -22.70 -0.19 9.65
N GLY A 394 -23.47 -0.61 8.65
CA GLY A 394 -24.83 -1.13 8.84
C GLY A 394 -24.89 -2.47 9.58
N THR A 395 -25.91 -2.64 10.43
CA THR A 395 -26.10 -3.86 11.26
C THR A 395 -27.58 -4.28 11.48
N GLY A 396 -28.53 -3.59 10.85
CA GLY A 396 -29.98 -3.80 11.04
C GLY A 396 -30.64 -4.87 10.16
N PRO A 397 -31.99 -5.01 10.22
CA PRO A 397 -32.75 -5.95 9.38
C PRO A 397 -32.90 -5.46 7.94
N ASP A 398 -33.21 -6.36 6.99
CA ASP A 398 -33.40 -6.07 5.56
C ASP A 398 -34.14 -4.75 5.24
N ILE A 399 -33.60 -3.98 4.29
CA ILE A 399 -34.07 -2.67 3.85
C ILE A 399 -34.36 -2.65 2.34
N GLY A 400 -35.33 -1.84 1.91
CA GLY A 400 -35.74 -1.74 0.49
C GLY A 400 -36.62 -2.90 -0.01
N GLY A 401 -37.36 -2.67 -1.10
CA GLY A 401 -38.26 -3.66 -1.71
C GLY A 401 -39.50 -4.03 -0.87
N THR A 402 -40.22 -5.08 -1.24
CA THR A 402 -41.07 -5.80 -0.26
C THR A 402 -40.10 -6.52 0.67
N VAL A 403 -40.21 -6.34 1.99
CA VAL A 403 -39.47 -7.16 2.97
C VAL A 403 -39.58 -8.63 2.53
N ASP A 404 -38.44 -9.32 2.35
CA ASP A 404 -38.29 -10.68 1.77
C ASP A 404 -38.45 -10.84 0.23
N GLY A 405 -38.42 -9.74 -0.53
CA GLY A 405 -38.49 -9.71 -2.00
C GLY A 405 -37.11 -9.83 -2.68
N PRO A 406 -37.06 -10.12 -4.00
CA PRO A 406 -35.79 -10.28 -4.74
C PRO A 406 -34.89 -9.04 -4.71
N ASP A 407 -35.47 -7.86 -4.41
CA ASP A 407 -34.81 -6.56 -4.42
C ASP A 407 -34.53 -5.98 -3.02
N SER A 408 -34.67 -6.77 -1.93
CA SER A 408 -34.26 -6.34 -0.58
C SER A 408 -32.73 -6.35 -0.41
N PHE A 409 -32.21 -5.51 0.47
CA PHE A 409 -30.80 -5.46 0.87
C PHE A 409 -30.68 -5.80 2.35
N SER A 410 -29.83 -6.75 2.72
CA SER A 410 -29.51 -6.95 4.13
C SER A 410 -28.48 -5.91 4.57
N PRO A 411 -28.76 -5.10 5.62
CA PRO A 411 -27.80 -4.15 6.14
C PRO A 411 -26.51 -4.80 6.61
N GLY A 412 -25.43 -4.09 6.38
CA GLY A 412 -24.07 -4.56 6.48
C GLY A 412 -23.15 -3.51 5.88
N GLY A 413 -22.09 -3.11 6.58
CA GLY A 413 -21.10 -2.14 6.08
C GLY A 413 -21.70 -0.90 5.40
N PHE A 414 -21.43 -0.71 4.10
CA PHE A 414 -21.93 0.43 3.31
C PHE A 414 -23.47 0.47 3.20
N VAL A 415 -24.16 -0.65 3.45
CA VAL A 415 -25.62 -0.73 3.51
C VAL A 415 -26.07 -0.48 4.94
N PHE A 416 -26.19 0.81 5.31
CA PHE A 416 -26.71 1.21 6.61
C PHE A 416 -28.23 1.01 6.71
N GLN A 417 -28.74 0.64 7.89
CA GLN A 417 -30.16 0.42 8.13
C GLN A 417 -31.05 1.63 7.83
N ASP A 418 -32.21 1.38 7.20
CA ASP A 418 -33.19 2.39 6.75
C ASP A 418 -34.17 2.76 7.87
N SER A 419 -33.60 3.32 8.93
CA SER A 419 -34.28 3.60 10.19
C SER A 419 -34.02 5.03 10.63
N GLU A 420 -35.10 5.79 10.79
CA GLU A 420 -35.00 7.18 11.27
C GLU A 420 -34.31 7.29 12.63
N ALA A 421 -34.52 6.30 13.51
CA ALA A 421 -33.92 6.27 14.84
C ALA A 421 -32.41 6.01 14.79
N ASP A 422 -31.97 5.08 13.94
CA ASP A 422 -30.57 4.68 13.87
C ASP A 422 -29.73 5.72 13.13
N VAL A 423 -30.22 6.26 12.01
CA VAL A 423 -29.56 7.39 11.33
C VAL A 423 -29.56 8.64 12.23
N GLN A 424 -30.60 8.85 13.06
CA GLN A 424 -30.57 9.92 14.05
C GLN A 424 -29.51 9.69 15.12
N ALA A 425 -29.32 8.45 15.59
CA ALA A 425 -28.32 8.10 16.58
C ALA A 425 -26.90 8.35 16.04
N GLU A 426 -26.64 7.94 14.80
CA GLU A 426 -25.34 8.12 14.14
C GLU A 426 -24.94 9.59 14.02
N PHE A 427 -25.88 10.44 13.59
CA PHE A 427 -25.67 11.89 13.60
C PHE A 427 -25.40 12.43 15.02
N GLN A 428 -26.12 11.96 16.04
CA GLN A 428 -25.90 12.45 17.42
C GLN A 428 -24.54 12.05 17.97
N LYS A 429 -24.04 10.87 17.59
CA LYS A 429 -22.69 10.37 17.93
C LYS A 429 -21.61 11.35 17.47
N ASN A 430 -21.75 11.86 16.24
CA ASN A 430 -20.80 12.75 15.57
C ASN A 430 -20.96 14.25 15.88
N LEU A 431 -22.10 14.67 16.45
CA LEU A 431 -22.46 16.07 16.61
C LEU A 431 -21.46 16.88 17.46
N ALA A 432 -20.89 16.28 18.50
CA ALA A 432 -19.96 16.98 19.40
C ALA A 432 -18.67 17.40 18.66
N PHE A 433 -18.01 16.43 18.02
CA PHE A 433 -16.79 16.65 17.23
C PHE A 433 -17.01 17.68 16.12
N THR A 434 -18.10 17.55 15.37
CA THR A 434 -18.50 18.50 14.33
C THR A 434 -18.61 19.94 14.83
N LEU A 435 -19.22 20.13 16.00
CA LEU A 435 -19.38 21.45 16.62
C LEU A 435 -18.05 22.01 17.13
N ASP A 436 -17.09 21.16 17.48
CA ASP A 436 -15.77 21.59 17.92
C ASP A 436 -14.98 22.24 16.80
N LEU A 437 -15.03 21.69 15.58
CA LEU A 437 -14.42 22.33 14.41
C LEU A 437 -15.04 23.71 14.15
N ALA A 438 -16.37 23.81 14.21
CA ALA A 438 -17.07 25.09 14.07
C ALA A 438 -16.69 26.10 15.17
N ARG A 439 -16.54 25.65 16.43
CA ARG A 439 -16.10 26.51 17.54
C ARG A 439 -14.65 26.95 17.39
N SER A 440 -13.81 26.06 16.87
CA SER A 440 -12.37 26.25 16.68
C SER A 440 -12.05 27.16 15.51
N ALA A 441 -12.92 27.24 14.49
CA ALA A 441 -12.68 28.01 13.26
C ALA A 441 -12.18 29.45 13.49
N LYS A 442 -12.63 30.12 14.56
CA LYS A 442 -12.19 31.48 14.89
C LYS A 442 -10.73 31.56 15.34
N ASP A 443 -10.24 30.55 16.02
CA ASP A 443 -8.89 30.47 16.57
C ASP A 443 -8.36 29.04 16.37
N PRO A 444 -8.02 28.67 15.11
CA PRO A 444 -7.69 27.29 14.76
C PRO A 444 -6.46 26.74 15.50
N GLU A 445 -5.58 27.63 15.98
CA GLU A 445 -4.38 27.26 16.74
C GLU A 445 -4.67 26.90 18.20
N ASN A 446 -5.85 27.25 18.71
CA ASN A 446 -6.31 26.95 20.05
C ASN A 446 -7.69 26.29 19.97
N PRO A 447 -7.74 25.04 19.45
CA PRO A 447 -8.99 24.36 19.21
C PRO A 447 -9.80 24.17 20.49
N VAL A 448 -11.12 24.21 20.35
CA VAL A 448 -12.09 24.00 21.42
C VAL A 448 -12.64 22.58 21.27
N SER A 449 -12.05 21.63 21.98
CA SER A 449 -12.50 20.23 22.04
C SER A 449 -13.45 19.99 23.22
N HIS A 450 -14.53 19.24 22.99
CA HIS A 450 -15.41 18.75 24.04
C HIS A 450 -14.73 17.72 24.96
N LEU A 451 -13.59 17.16 24.55
CA LEU A 451 -12.70 16.33 25.37
C LEU A 451 -11.84 17.16 26.32
N PHE A 452 -11.84 18.50 26.18
CA PHE A 452 -10.96 19.44 26.89
C PHE A 452 -9.47 19.28 26.57
N ASN A 453 -9.15 18.62 25.46
CA ASN A 453 -7.80 18.50 24.92
C ASN A 453 -7.27 19.87 24.48
N THR A 454 -5.95 20.05 24.54
CA THR A 454 -5.25 21.26 24.09
C THR A 454 -4.04 20.88 23.24
N ALA A 455 -3.87 21.54 22.10
CA ALA A 455 -2.69 21.35 21.28
C ALA A 455 -1.43 21.96 21.95
N PRO A 456 -0.33 21.20 22.10
CA PRO A 456 0.85 21.62 22.85
C PRO A 456 1.61 22.75 22.15
N GLU A 457 2.06 23.77 22.88
CA GLU A 457 2.83 24.88 22.27
C GLU A 457 4.15 24.43 21.61
N PHE A 458 4.77 23.39 22.17
CA PHE A 458 6.04 22.81 21.74
C PHE A 458 5.97 21.27 21.79
N VAL A 459 6.48 20.61 20.76
CA VAL A 459 6.73 19.16 20.70
C VAL A 459 8.22 18.97 20.40
N PRO A 460 9.07 18.88 21.45
CA PRO A 460 10.51 18.68 21.26
C PRO A 460 10.80 17.27 20.76
N THR A 461 11.88 17.10 19.97
CA THR A 461 12.37 15.79 19.50
C THR A 461 13.54 15.34 20.39
N PRO A 462 13.29 14.54 21.45
CA PRO A 462 14.35 14.14 22.38
C PRO A 462 15.22 13.01 21.80
N PHE A 463 16.45 12.93 22.28
CA PHE A 463 17.35 11.81 22.06
C PHE A 463 18.31 11.66 23.24
N PRO A 464 18.77 10.43 23.57
CA PRO A 464 19.53 10.19 24.80
C PRO A 464 21.03 10.50 24.67
N ILE A 465 21.58 10.50 23.46
CA ILE A 465 23.02 10.61 23.20
C ILE A 465 23.33 11.50 21.99
N SER A 466 24.48 12.17 22.05
CA SER A 466 24.99 13.04 20.98
C SER A 466 26.38 12.58 20.53
N TYR A 467 26.62 12.55 19.22
CA TYR A 467 27.89 12.16 18.60
C TYR A 467 28.65 13.33 17.95
N GLY A 468 28.24 14.57 18.21
CA GLY A 468 28.98 15.71 17.68
C GLY A 468 28.65 17.05 18.32
N ASP A 469 29.62 17.96 18.21
CA ASP A 469 29.55 19.37 18.58
C ASP A 469 29.88 20.22 17.34
N PRO A 470 28.98 21.12 16.88
CA PRO A 470 27.68 21.44 17.47
C PRO A 470 26.61 20.35 17.27
N GLN A 471 25.72 20.19 18.25
CA GLN A 471 24.55 19.30 18.20
C GLN A 471 23.31 20.04 17.69
N THR A 472 22.69 19.51 16.62
CA THR A 472 21.39 19.97 16.15
C THR A 472 20.28 19.46 17.07
N VAL A 473 19.39 20.34 17.51
CA VAL A 473 18.19 19.98 18.28
C VAL A 473 16.96 20.55 17.60
N GLU A 474 15.83 19.86 17.71
CA GLU A 474 14.59 20.25 17.03
C GLU A 474 13.40 20.35 17.98
N VAL A 475 12.48 21.25 17.65
CA VAL A 475 11.14 21.33 18.21
C VAL A 475 10.14 21.62 17.11
N ASN A 476 9.03 20.90 17.08
CA ASN A 476 7.85 21.32 16.32
C ASN A 476 7.03 22.29 17.20
N ALA A 477 6.82 23.52 16.75
CA ALA A 477 6.25 24.59 17.58
C ALA A 477 5.16 25.38 16.86
N LYS A 478 4.22 25.97 17.61
CA LYS A 478 3.23 26.90 17.05
C LYS A 478 3.91 28.14 16.48
N LYS A 479 3.60 28.49 15.22
CA LYS A 479 4.12 29.68 14.53
C LYS A 479 3.76 30.99 15.24
N SER A 480 2.60 31.06 15.90
CA SER A 480 2.15 32.26 16.62
C SER A 480 2.97 32.62 17.86
N LEU A 481 3.79 31.70 18.37
CA LEU A 481 4.74 31.99 19.44
C LEU A 481 5.81 33.01 19.01
N GLY A 482 6.00 33.20 17.70
CA GLY A 482 6.99 34.08 17.12
C GLY A 482 8.39 33.50 17.23
N ALA A 483 9.38 34.32 17.59
CA ALA A 483 10.77 33.87 17.66
C ALA A 483 11.00 32.92 18.84
N VAL A 484 11.21 31.64 18.54
CA VAL A 484 11.65 30.61 19.48
C VAL A 484 13.19 30.59 19.53
N ARG A 485 13.74 30.30 20.70
CA ARG A 485 15.18 30.09 20.91
C ARG A 485 15.41 28.77 21.60
N VAL A 486 16.53 28.13 21.26
CA VAL A 486 17.05 26.99 22.02
C VAL A 486 17.83 27.51 23.22
N TYR A 487 17.65 26.87 24.37
CA TYR A 487 18.41 27.06 25.59
C TYR A 487 19.02 25.74 26.01
N TRP A 488 20.24 25.79 26.56
CA TRP A 488 20.86 24.59 27.08
C TRP A 488 21.75 24.88 28.28
N GLN A 489 22.00 23.83 29.06
CA GLN A 489 22.90 23.83 30.19
C GLN A 489 23.78 22.59 30.15
N VAL A 490 25.10 22.78 30.15
CA VAL A 490 26.08 21.69 30.19
C VAL A 490 26.42 21.41 31.65
N ASN A 491 26.16 20.19 32.11
CA ASN A 491 26.28 19.77 33.50
C ASN A 491 25.57 20.76 34.45
N ASN A 492 26.26 21.21 35.51
CA ASN A 492 25.78 22.25 36.42
C ASN A 492 26.31 23.65 36.07
N GLY A 493 26.64 23.87 34.79
CA GLY A 493 27.22 25.12 34.27
C GLY A 493 26.21 26.26 34.13
N GLY A 494 26.62 27.32 33.42
CA GLY A 494 25.73 28.44 33.07
C GLY A 494 24.71 28.03 32.01
N VAL A 495 23.60 28.75 31.94
CA VAL A 495 22.61 28.60 30.86
C VAL A 495 23.07 29.37 29.63
N HIS A 496 23.09 28.68 28.50
CA HIS A 496 23.38 29.21 27.17
C HIS A 496 22.10 29.26 26.34
N TRP A 497 22.11 30.06 25.26
CA TRP A 497 20.99 30.15 24.33
C TRP A 497 21.46 30.50 22.92
N GLY A 498 20.65 30.14 21.92
CA GLY A 498 20.91 30.37 20.51
C GLY A 498 19.62 30.56 19.71
N PRO A 499 19.70 31.11 18.48
CA PRO A 499 18.55 31.18 17.57
C PRO A 499 18.18 29.79 17.06
N THR A 500 16.94 29.64 16.59
CA THR A 500 16.50 28.51 15.76
C THR A 500 16.23 28.96 14.32
N THR A 501 16.17 28.01 13.39
CA THR A 501 15.81 28.20 11.99
C THR A 501 14.74 27.19 11.60
N GLU A 502 13.79 27.60 10.76
CA GLU A 502 12.72 26.73 10.24
C GLU A 502 13.28 25.67 9.28
N TYR A 503 13.01 24.41 9.59
CA TYR A 503 13.33 23.26 8.76
C TYR A 503 12.36 23.19 7.57
N GLN A 504 12.87 22.86 6.39
CA GLN A 504 12.14 22.96 5.11
C GLN A 504 11.84 21.59 4.51
N GLY A 505 11.69 20.57 5.34
CA GLY A 505 11.26 19.23 4.92
C GLY A 505 12.31 18.33 4.23
N GLY A 506 13.56 18.74 4.14
CA GLY A 506 14.62 17.90 3.53
C GLY A 506 14.44 17.72 2.01
N GLN A 507 14.90 16.59 1.47
CA GLN A 507 14.89 16.31 0.02
C GLN A 507 13.56 15.75 -0.49
N ARG A 508 12.74 15.16 0.39
CA ARG A 508 11.44 14.57 0.09
C ARG A 508 10.26 15.28 0.75
N HIS A 509 10.48 16.47 1.32
CA HIS A 509 9.43 17.32 1.90
C HIS A 509 8.78 16.79 3.20
N TYR A 510 9.47 15.94 3.95
CA TYR A 510 8.97 15.37 5.21
C TYR A 510 9.25 16.32 6.36
N GLY A 511 8.20 16.74 7.07
CA GLY A 511 8.29 17.83 8.05
C GLY A 511 8.36 19.21 7.40
N ASP A 512 7.85 19.36 6.17
CA ASP A 512 7.59 20.66 5.55
C ASP A 512 6.80 21.57 6.51
N PRO A 513 7.10 22.89 6.54
CA PRO A 513 6.40 23.81 7.43
C PRO A 513 4.88 23.75 7.23
N GLY A 514 4.16 23.48 8.32
CA GLY A 514 2.71 23.49 8.35
C GLY A 514 2.14 24.90 8.26
N VAL A 515 0.82 25.00 8.38
CA VAL A 515 0.09 26.27 8.44
C VAL A 515 0.28 26.93 9.81
N TYR A 516 0.18 26.13 10.87
CA TYR A 516 0.15 26.61 12.26
C TYR A 516 1.37 26.15 13.05
N TYR A 517 1.99 25.05 12.66
CA TYR A 517 3.19 24.48 13.25
C TYR A 517 4.36 24.51 12.27
N HIS A 518 5.57 24.46 12.82
CA HIS A 518 6.78 24.24 12.06
C HIS A 518 7.88 23.61 12.90
N HIS A 519 8.71 22.82 12.23
CA HIS A 519 9.94 22.29 12.81
C HIS A 519 11.01 23.39 12.86
N LEU A 520 11.57 23.62 14.03
CA LEU A 520 12.61 24.61 14.29
C LEU A 520 13.87 23.91 14.81
N ARG A 521 14.97 24.08 14.07
CA ARG A 521 16.28 23.53 14.45
C ARG A 521 17.19 24.58 15.05
N GLY A 522 17.84 24.24 16.16
CA GLY A 522 18.85 25.04 16.84
C GLY A 522 20.16 24.28 17.01
N LEU A 523 21.25 25.01 17.29
CA LEU A 523 22.56 24.43 17.55
C LEU A 523 22.93 24.59 19.01
N VAL A 524 23.23 23.47 19.66
CA VAL A 524 23.87 23.41 20.97
C VAL A 524 25.37 23.26 20.76
N SER A 525 26.18 24.06 21.45
CA SER A 525 27.64 24.04 21.28
C SER A 525 28.42 24.05 22.59
N GLY A 526 29.67 23.59 22.54
CA GLY A 526 30.62 23.67 23.65
C GLY A 526 30.48 22.52 24.64
N THR A 527 30.05 21.36 24.16
CA THR A 527 30.03 20.11 24.91
C THR A 527 31.40 19.42 24.85
N ARG A 528 31.59 18.38 25.66
CA ARG A 528 32.68 17.42 25.55
C ARG A 528 32.14 16.02 25.83
N PRO A 529 32.77 14.95 25.31
CA PRO A 529 32.42 13.58 25.68
C PRO A 529 32.37 13.38 27.21
N GLY A 530 31.26 12.82 27.69
CA GLY A 530 30.94 12.63 29.11
C GLY A 530 30.07 13.74 29.74
N ASP A 531 29.87 14.87 29.05
CA ASP A 531 28.99 15.94 29.55
C ASP A 531 27.51 15.53 29.42
N THR A 532 26.71 15.88 30.43
CA THR A 532 25.24 15.79 30.39
C THR A 532 24.67 17.15 30.02
N VAL A 533 23.80 17.20 29.00
CA VAL A 533 23.30 18.46 28.43
C VAL A 533 21.79 18.50 28.52
N LYS A 534 21.27 19.46 29.29
CA LYS A 534 19.83 19.74 29.38
C LYS A 534 19.44 20.78 28.34
N VAL A 535 18.43 20.50 27.53
CA VAL A 535 17.96 21.37 26.43
C VAL A 535 16.47 21.68 26.60
N TRP A 536 16.07 22.92 26.29
CA TRP A 536 14.66 23.31 26.16
C TRP A 536 14.52 24.45 25.15
N PHE A 537 13.30 24.67 24.69
CA PHE A 537 12.95 25.76 23.78
C PHE A 537 12.10 26.79 24.50
N GLN A 538 12.26 28.07 24.16
CA GLN A 538 11.52 29.14 24.80
C GLN A 538 11.18 30.26 23.81
N ALA A 539 9.93 30.72 23.88
CA ALA A 539 9.42 31.89 23.16
C ALA A 539 9.04 33.00 24.16
N GLY A 540 9.67 34.17 24.02
CA GLY A 540 9.52 35.26 24.98
C GLY A 540 9.92 34.87 26.41
N GLN A 541 9.19 35.35 27.42
CA GLN A 541 9.47 35.07 28.84
C GLN A 541 8.48 34.09 29.49
N LYS A 542 7.46 33.64 28.76
CA LYS A 542 6.30 32.95 29.33
C LYS A 542 6.08 31.53 28.79
N HIS A 543 6.65 31.22 27.63
CA HIS A 543 6.40 29.96 26.92
C HIS A 543 7.71 29.18 26.85
N ALA A 544 7.74 27.98 27.41
CA ALA A 544 8.89 27.10 27.36
C ALA A 544 8.43 25.65 27.19
N SER A 545 9.17 24.88 26.39
CA SER A 545 8.98 23.44 26.29
C SER A 545 9.40 22.75 27.59
N ASP A 546 8.91 21.53 27.79
CA ASP A 546 9.56 20.64 28.73
C ASP A 546 11.01 20.38 28.29
N PRO A 547 11.96 20.33 29.24
CA PRO A 547 13.35 20.07 28.91
C PRO A 547 13.59 18.58 28.70
N PHE A 548 14.46 18.25 27.76
CA PHE A 548 15.05 16.90 27.65
C PHE A 548 16.55 16.95 27.94
N THR A 549 17.19 15.78 28.07
CA THR A 549 18.61 15.69 28.38
C THR A 549 19.27 14.62 27.53
N TYR A 550 20.46 14.91 27.02
CA TYR A 550 21.31 13.95 26.33
C TYR A 550 22.72 13.91 26.93
N THR A 551 23.45 12.82 26.68
CA THR A 551 24.88 12.72 27.02
C THR A 551 25.73 12.87 25.76
N ALA A 552 26.70 13.79 25.77
CA ALA A 552 27.70 13.88 24.70
C ALA A 552 28.62 12.65 24.78
N LYS A 553 28.64 11.82 23.74
CA LYS A 553 29.36 10.54 23.73
C LYS A 553 30.61 10.58 22.87
N ALA A 554 30.53 11.18 21.69
CA ALA A 554 31.64 11.37 20.78
C ALA A 554 31.63 12.79 20.22
N GLU A 555 32.80 13.32 19.91
CA GLU A 555 32.98 14.60 19.20
C GLU A 555 34.20 14.43 18.29
N SER A 556 33.99 13.82 17.13
CA SER A 556 35.05 13.59 16.16
C SER A 556 34.87 14.48 14.92
N SER A 557 35.92 14.56 14.11
CA SER A 557 35.85 15.19 12.77
C SER A 557 35.67 14.17 11.65
N ASN A 558 35.41 12.91 12.02
CA ASN A 558 35.16 11.84 11.08
C ASN A 558 33.86 12.11 10.33
N LYS A 559 33.81 11.68 9.07
CA LYS A 559 32.65 11.91 8.19
C LYS A 559 31.79 10.67 8.00
N VAL A 560 32.25 9.54 8.53
CA VAL A 560 31.65 8.23 8.36
C VAL A 560 31.27 7.68 9.73
N LEU A 561 30.04 7.21 9.86
CA LEU A 561 29.62 6.37 10.97
C LEU A 561 29.53 4.93 10.49
N LEU A 562 30.13 4.01 11.22
CA LEU A 562 29.94 2.58 11.05
C LEU A 562 28.99 2.09 12.15
N VAL A 563 27.77 1.74 11.76
CA VAL A 563 26.73 1.19 12.64
C VAL A 563 26.77 -0.32 12.51
N ALA A 564 27.13 -1.01 13.60
CA ALA A 564 26.93 -2.43 13.75
C ALA A 564 25.54 -2.66 14.35
N ALA A 565 24.66 -3.21 13.53
CA ALA A 565 23.30 -3.60 13.86
C ALA A 565 23.19 -5.13 13.92
N GLU A 566 24.20 -5.78 14.52
CA GLU A 566 24.21 -7.22 14.77
C GLU A 566 23.52 -7.53 16.11
N ASP A 567 22.53 -8.42 16.10
CA ASP A 567 21.77 -8.90 17.24
C ASP A 567 22.50 -10.06 17.93
N TYR A 568 23.55 -9.72 18.69
CA TYR A 568 24.37 -10.72 19.38
C TYR A 568 23.82 -11.14 20.75
N ASN A 569 22.77 -10.48 21.26
CA ASN A 569 22.09 -10.86 22.50
C ASN A 569 20.72 -11.52 22.27
N GLY A 570 20.15 -11.40 21.07
CA GLY A 570 18.94 -12.08 20.64
C GLY A 570 19.20 -13.41 19.93
N PRO A 571 18.14 -14.08 19.48
CA PRO A 571 18.24 -15.44 18.96
C PRO A 571 18.61 -15.54 17.47
N SER A 572 18.90 -14.43 16.76
CA SER A 572 18.86 -14.37 15.30
C SER A 572 20.12 -13.81 14.62
N PRO A 573 21.21 -14.59 14.51
CA PRO A 573 21.46 -15.88 15.14
C PRO A 573 22.05 -15.73 16.55
N ALA A 574 21.88 -16.74 17.41
CA ALA A 574 22.52 -16.72 18.72
C ALA A 574 24.05 -16.69 18.59
N GLN A 575 24.65 -15.61 19.08
CA GLN A 575 26.07 -15.31 18.90
C GLN A 575 26.77 -15.07 20.25
N THR A 576 28.11 -14.92 20.26
CA THR A 576 28.82 -14.46 21.46
C THR A 576 28.64 -12.96 21.65
N PRO A 577 28.68 -12.42 22.89
CA PRO A 577 28.46 -10.99 23.10
C PRO A 577 29.46 -10.08 22.36
N GLY A 578 28.93 -9.05 21.72
CA GLY A 578 29.64 -8.02 20.95
C GLY A 578 29.45 -8.19 19.44
N PRO A 579 29.63 -7.12 18.65
CA PRO A 579 29.50 -7.18 17.20
C PRO A 579 30.64 -8.01 16.60
N HIS A 580 30.31 -8.97 15.73
CA HIS A 580 31.26 -9.96 15.19
C HIS A 580 32.00 -9.45 13.97
N TYR A 581 31.34 -8.63 13.15
CA TYR A 581 31.84 -8.23 11.84
C TYR A 581 32.24 -6.76 11.75
N LEU A 582 31.92 -5.96 12.77
CA LEU A 582 32.37 -4.56 12.91
C LEU A 582 33.88 -4.39 12.61
N ASP A 583 34.73 -5.29 13.10
CA ASP A 583 36.19 -5.24 12.91
C ASP A 583 36.60 -5.37 11.42
N SER A 584 35.85 -6.12 10.63
CA SER A 584 36.09 -6.30 9.18
C SER A 584 35.88 -4.98 8.41
N TYR A 585 34.79 -4.28 8.72
CA TYR A 585 34.44 -3.00 8.12
C TYR A 585 35.39 -1.89 8.60
N ALA A 586 35.67 -1.86 9.90
CA ALA A 586 36.66 -0.97 10.51
C ALA A 586 38.03 -1.11 9.83
N LYS A 587 38.50 -2.34 9.61
CA LYS A 587 39.77 -2.60 8.94
C LYS A 587 39.76 -2.13 7.48
N ALA A 588 38.66 -2.35 6.75
CA ALA A 588 38.52 -1.88 5.37
C ALA A 588 38.59 -0.34 5.28
N LEU A 589 37.92 0.37 6.20
CA LEU A 589 38.00 1.83 6.31
C LEU A 589 39.43 2.32 6.62
N GLN A 590 40.12 1.66 7.56
CA GLN A 590 41.52 1.97 7.90
C GLN A 590 42.45 1.80 6.70
N ASP A 591 42.32 0.70 5.96
CA ASP A 591 43.12 0.42 4.76
C ASP A 591 42.81 1.41 3.63
N ALA A 592 41.55 1.84 3.51
CA ALA A 592 41.11 2.91 2.62
C ALA A 592 41.54 4.32 3.10
N ARG A 593 42.07 4.43 4.33
CA ARG A 593 42.46 5.68 5.02
C ARG A 593 41.29 6.65 5.20
N ILE A 594 40.14 6.11 5.59
CA ILE A 594 38.91 6.85 5.87
C ILE A 594 38.71 6.84 7.39
N GLY A 595 38.60 8.02 7.99
CA GLY A 595 38.29 8.16 9.41
C GLY A 595 36.81 7.90 9.68
N TYR A 596 36.50 7.19 10.75
CA TYR A 596 35.15 6.76 11.12
C TYR A 596 34.98 6.71 12.65
N ASP A 597 33.73 6.80 13.08
CA ASP A 597 33.29 6.43 14.43
C ASP A 597 32.39 5.19 14.36
N THR A 598 32.14 4.55 15.51
CA THR A 598 31.31 3.34 15.58
C THR A 598 30.08 3.53 16.46
N TYR A 599 29.01 2.83 16.11
CA TYR A 599 27.79 2.70 16.89
C TYR A 599 27.38 1.23 16.96
N ASP A 600 26.93 0.78 18.12
CA ASP A 600 26.52 -0.59 18.41
C ASP A 600 25.05 -0.56 18.80
N VAL A 601 24.18 -1.03 17.91
CA VAL A 601 22.72 -0.93 18.07
C VAL A 601 22.24 -1.79 19.22
N ASP A 602 22.70 -3.04 19.33
CA ASP A 602 22.27 -3.95 20.40
C ASP A 602 22.69 -3.43 21.79
N ALA A 603 23.80 -2.70 21.89
CA ALA A 603 24.22 -2.07 23.14
C ALA A 603 23.50 -0.75 23.48
N LEU A 604 22.95 -0.02 22.50
CA LEU A 604 22.53 1.38 22.65
C LEU A 604 21.10 1.69 22.20
N GLY A 605 20.43 0.75 21.54
CA GLY A 605 19.20 0.96 20.79
C GLY A 605 19.42 1.67 19.46
N ALA A 606 18.35 1.83 18.68
CA ALA A 606 18.37 2.46 17.37
C ALA A 606 19.04 3.86 17.40
N PRO A 607 19.94 4.19 16.45
CA PRO A 607 20.60 5.48 16.43
C PRO A 607 19.61 6.60 16.10
N SER A 608 19.52 7.63 16.94
CA SER A 608 18.65 8.78 16.63
C SER A 608 19.17 9.58 15.42
N THR A 609 18.26 10.03 14.55
CA THR A 609 18.58 10.89 13.39
C THR A 609 19.38 12.12 13.79
N LEU A 610 18.88 12.89 14.76
CA LEU A 610 19.52 14.15 15.18
C LEU A 610 20.75 13.92 16.07
N GLY A 611 20.65 13.07 17.09
CA GLY A 611 21.73 12.87 18.06
C GLY A 611 22.94 12.13 17.48
N VAL A 612 22.74 11.27 16.47
CA VAL A 612 23.78 10.38 15.95
C VAL A 612 24.00 10.62 14.46
N TYR A 613 23.04 10.28 13.60
CA TYR A 613 23.26 10.25 12.15
C TYR A 613 23.60 11.60 11.53
N SER A 614 22.95 12.68 11.99
CA SER A 614 23.10 14.03 11.40
C SER A 614 24.53 14.60 11.46
N HIS A 615 25.41 14.02 12.27
CA HIS A 615 26.82 14.41 12.38
C HIS A 615 27.71 13.85 11.27
N TYR A 616 27.20 12.88 10.50
CA TYR A 616 27.98 12.15 9.52
C TYR A 616 27.51 12.42 8.11
N LYS A 617 28.47 12.50 7.19
CA LYS A 617 28.17 12.65 5.77
C LYS A 617 27.72 11.33 5.15
N ALA A 618 28.25 10.21 5.64
CA ALA A 618 27.83 8.88 5.23
C ALA A 618 27.72 7.95 6.44
N VAL A 619 26.78 7.03 6.38
CA VAL A 619 26.58 5.94 7.34
C VAL A 619 26.78 4.62 6.60
N ILE A 620 27.51 3.71 7.21
CA ILE A 620 27.54 2.30 6.84
C ILE A 620 26.70 1.58 7.88
N TRP A 621 25.56 1.07 7.47
CA TRP A 621 24.67 0.23 8.27
C TRP A 621 24.97 -1.23 7.94
N GLU A 622 25.63 -1.87 8.89
CA GLU A 622 26.11 -3.24 8.78
C GLU A 622 25.22 -4.12 9.66
N THR A 623 24.56 -5.11 9.06
CA THR A 623 23.60 -5.98 9.77
C THR A 623 24.17 -7.36 10.10
N GLY A 624 25.44 -7.61 9.80
CA GLY A 624 26.11 -8.90 9.97
C GLY A 624 25.35 -10.09 9.42
N ASP A 625 25.21 -11.11 10.27
CA ASP A 625 24.48 -12.35 9.98
C ASP A 625 23.00 -12.28 10.37
N ASP A 626 22.51 -11.11 10.79
CA ASP A 626 21.15 -10.99 11.29
C ASP A 626 20.15 -11.30 10.19
N LEU A 627 19.29 -12.27 10.46
CA LEU A 627 18.09 -12.47 9.65
C LEU A 627 17.14 -11.28 9.90
N TYR A 628 17.04 -10.80 11.15
CA TYR A 628 16.22 -9.66 11.54
C TYR A 628 16.45 -9.29 13.00
N THR A 629 16.34 -7.99 13.33
CA THR A 629 16.60 -7.45 14.67
C THR A 629 15.56 -7.93 15.69
N ARG A 630 16.00 -8.63 16.73
CA ARG A 630 15.18 -8.99 17.90
C ARG A 630 15.75 -8.37 19.17
N HIS A 631 14.96 -8.38 20.24
CA HIS A 631 15.45 -7.95 21.54
C HIS A 631 16.03 -9.13 22.36
N PRO A 632 16.92 -8.88 23.33
CA PRO A 632 17.51 -9.93 24.14
C PRO A 632 16.47 -10.80 24.87
N GLY A 633 16.51 -12.11 24.63
CA GLY A 633 15.60 -13.07 25.26
C GLY A 633 14.23 -13.21 24.58
N GLN A 634 14.02 -12.55 23.43
CA GLN A 634 12.82 -12.72 22.61
C GLN A 634 12.64 -14.21 22.20
N PRO A 635 11.44 -14.81 22.35
CA PRO A 635 11.21 -16.22 21.99
C PRO A 635 11.41 -16.49 20.50
N GLY A 636 11.99 -17.64 20.14
CA GLY A 636 12.05 -18.07 18.74
C GLY A 636 10.65 -18.31 18.16
N GLY A 637 10.47 -17.99 16.87
CA GLY A 637 9.17 -18.06 16.18
C GLY A 637 8.34 -16.76 16.25
N THR A 638 8.84 -15.73 16.93
CA THR A 638 8.25 -14.38 16.96
C THR A 638 8.82 -13.48 15.84
N GLY A 639 8.17 -12.39 15.49
CA GLY A 639 8.58 -11.47 14.43
C GLY A 639 9.80 -10.62 14.79
N VAL A 640 9.84 -9.38 14.30
CA VAL A 640 10.93 -8.44 14.57
C VAL A 640 10.63 -7.60 15.81
N SER A 641 11.67 -7.02 16.39
CA SER A 641 11.51 -6.02 17.44
C SER A 641 11.22 -4.64 16.84
N LYS A 642 10.58 -3.75 17.62
CA LYS A 642 10.40 -2.35 17.24
C LYS A 642 11.73 -1.64 16.89
N THR A 643 12.86 -2.14 17.38
CA THR A 643 14.17 -1.57 17.06
C THR A 643 14.44 -1.56 15.56
N LEU A 644 14.04 -2.59 14.79
CA LEU A 644 14.24 -2.61 13.33
C LEU A 644 13.51 -1.44 12.66
N ASP A 645 12.26 -1.24 13.05
CA ASP A 645 11.40 -0.14 12.61
C ASP A 645 12.02 1.22 12.97
N ASP A 646 12.43 1.41 14.22
CA ASP A 646 13.11 2.63 14.67
C ASP A 646 14.41 2.92 13.89
N GLU A 647 15.19 1.88 13.54
CA GLU A 647 16.39 2.01 12.71
C GLU A 647 16.03 2.45 11.28
N ILE A 648 15.00 1.86 10.69
CA ILE A 648 14.49 2.19 9.35
C ILE A 648 14.04 3.65 9.30
N ILE A 649 13.21 4.09 10.25
CA ILE A 649 12.70 5.47 10.31
C ILE A 649 13.84 6.46 10.53
N ALA A 650 14.79 6.16 11.42
CA ALA A 650 15.93 7.04 11.63
C ALA A 650 16.85 7.15 10.39
N ALA A 651 17.05 6.04 9.67
CA ALA A 651 17.82 6.02 8.43
C ALA A 651 17.10 6.78 7.30
N ARG A 652 15.78 6.62 7.19
CA ARG A 652 14.90 7.36 6.27
C ARG A 652 15.02 8.86 6.47
N ASP A 653 14.85 9.34 7.70
CA ASP A 653 14.93 10.76 8.02
C ASP A 653 16.34 11.33 7.80
N TYR A 654 17.38 10.54 8.10
CA TYR A 654 18.76 10.90 7.80
C TYR A 654 19.00 11.09 6.30
N MET A 655 18.49 10.17 5.48
CA MET A 655 18.56 10.29 4.03
C MET A 655 17.74 11.47 3.51
N ASN A 656 16.58 11.75 4.11
CA ASN A 656 15.78 12.94 3.80
C ASN A 656 16.57 14.24 4.02
N ASP A 657 17.38 14.29 5.08
CA ASP A 657 18.31 15.39 5.36
C ASP A 657 19.53 15.46 4.42
N GLY A 658 19.61 14.56 3.44
CA GLY A 658 20.69 14.46 2.47
C GLY A 658 21.88 13.63 2.92
N GLY A 659 21.70 12.85 3.99
CA GLY A 659 22.58 11.76 4.39
C GLY A 659 22.86 10.76 3.26
N LYS A 660 23.91 9.96 3.43
CA LYS A 660 24.32 8.94 2.46
C LYS A 660 24.42 7.60 3.16
N LEU A 661 23.79 6.57 2.63
CA LEU A 661 23.65 5.30 3.33
C LEU A 661 24.20 4.14 2.51
N LEU A 662 25.15 3.39 3.07
CA LEU A 662 25.52 2.06 2.60
C LEU A 662 24.89 1.03 3.54
N VAL A 663 24.00 0.18 3.04
CA VAL A 663 23.46 -0.97 3.77
C VAL A 663 24.14 -2.24 3.26
N ALA A 664 24.69 -3.05 4.15
CA ALA A 664 25.34 -4.31 3.81
C ALA A 664 25.23 -5.33 4.94
N GLY A 665 25.24 -6.60 4.59
CA GLY A 665 25.13 -7.73 5.52
C GLY A 665 24.74 -8.98 4.76
N LYS A 666 24.81 -10.13 5.41
CA LYS A 666 24.48 -11.43 4.81
C LYS A 666 23.01 -11.49 4.32
N THR A 667 22.10 -11.01 5.15
CA THR A 667 20.63 -11.01 4.93
C THR A 667 20.04 -9.63 5.27
N ALA A 668 20.75 -8.58 4.89
CA ALA A 668 20.44 -7.22 5.33
C ALA A 668 18.97 -6.86 5.09
N LEU A 669 18.30 -6.39 6.14
CA LEU A 669 16.90 -5.96 6.17
C LEU A 669 15.84 -7.03 5.84
N GLN A 670 16.16 -8.33 5.91
CA GLN A 670 15.21 -9.42 5.62
C GLN A 670 13.88 -9.32 6.35
N GLY A 671 13.88 -8.94 7.64
CA GLY A 671 12.63 -8.71 8.37
C GLY A 671 11.67 -7.69 7.74
N ALA A 672 12.18 -6.71 6.98
CA ALA A 672 11.36 -5.70 6.32
C ALA A 672 10.90 -6.12 4.91
N TRP A 673 11.70 -6.86 4.12
CA TRP A 673 11.19 -7.36 2.82
C TRP A 673 10.28 -8.58 2.98
N ASP A 674 10.53 -9.42 3.99
CA ASP A 674 9.60 -10.45 4.43
C ASP A 674 8.48 -9.87 5.30
N GLN A 675 8.36 -8.53 5.43
CA GLN A 675 7.24 -7.84 6.09
C GLN A 675 6.81 -8.47 7.43
N PHE A 676 7.78 -8.82 8.27
CA PHE A 676 7.49 -9.46 9.55
C PHE A 676 6.79 -8.50 10.51
N LEU A 677 5.98 -9.06 11.40
CA LEU A 677 5.19 -8.29 12.36
C LEU A 677 6.05 -7.81 13.55
N TYR A 678 5.69 -6.65 14.09
CA TYR A 678 6.20 -6.14 15.35
C TYR A 678 5.10 -5.45 16.17
N ASN A 679 5.33 -5.29 17.47
CA ASN A 679 4.41 -4.56 18.35
C ASN A 679 4.93 -3.11 18.49
N PRO A 680 4.19 -2.09 18.02
CA PRO A 680 4.60 -0.69 18.12
C PRO A 680 4.43 -0.15 19.55
N LEU A 681 3.66 -0.84 20.40
CA LEU A 681 3.35 -0.42 21.76
C LEU A 681 4.29 -1.05 22.80
N PRO A 682 4.86 -0.27 23.72
CA PRO A 682 5.76 -0.78 24.76
C PRO A 682 4.98 -1.32 25.98
N VAL A 683 4.00 -2.22 25.78
CA VAL A 683 3.07 -2.62 26.87
C VAL A 683 2.97 -4.15 27.05
N PRO A 684 3.34 -4.70 28.23
CA PRO A 684 3.04 -6.10 28.61
C PRO A 684 1.52 -6.37 28.66
N PRO A 685 1.03 -7.61 28.45
CA PRO A 685 1.74 -8.88 28.68
C PRO A 685 2.27 -9.62 27.44
N ALA A 686 2.07 -9.13 26.21
CA ALA A 686 2.57 -9.75 24.98
C ALA A 686 3.36 -8.71 24.14
N PRO A 687 4.66 -8.52 24.43
CA PRO A 687 5.49 -7.56 23.69
C PRO A 687 5.87 -8.06 22.29
N ASP A 688 5.68 -9.35 21.98
CA ASP A 688 6.18 -9.99 20.78
C ASP A 688 5.05 -10.50 19.89
N CYS A 689 5.11 -10.12 18.61
CA CYS A 689 4.26 -10.64 17.56
C CYS A 689 4.78 -11.98 17.04
N ALA A 690 3.92 -12.81 16.45
CA ALA A 690 4.39 -13.99 15.72
C ALA A 690 5.21 -13.60 14.48
N SER A 691 6.07 -14.50 14.00
CA SER A 691 6.85 -14.29 12.76
C SER A 691 6.03 -14.48 11.47
N ASN A 692 4.77 -14.91 11.59
CA ASN A 692 3.91 -15.08 10.43
C ASN A 692 3.40 -13.71 9.95
N GLN A 693 3.28 -13.53 8.64
CA GLN A 693 2.73 -12.30 8.04
C GLN A 693 1.21 -12.18 8.19
N THR A 694 0.56 -13.10 8.92
CA THR A 694 -0.90 -13.21 8.87
C THR A 694 -1.62 -12.08 9.59
N GLN A 695 -0.93 -11.12 10.24
CA GLN A 695 -1.56 -10.07 11.07
C GLN A 695 -2.61 -10.62 12.06
N GLY A 696 -2.44 -11.87 12.53
CA GLY A 696 -3.43 -12.56 13.37
C GLY A 696 -4.58 -13.27 12.61
N ASN A 697 -4.43 -13.48 11.31
CA ASN A 697 -5.41 -14.12 10.42
C ASN A 697 -5.17 -15.62 10.17
N GLY A 698 -4.29 -16.29 10.90
CA GLY A 698 -4.14 -17.73 10.68
C GLY A 698 -3.17 -18.44 11.60
N ASP A 699 -3.73 -19.02 12.66
CA ASP A 699 -3.84 -20.48 12.84
C ASP A 699 -4.99 -20.76 13.82
N ALA A 700 -5.66 -21.91 13.73
CA ALA A 700 -6.53 -22.42 14.81
C ALA A 700 -5.75 -22.65 16.12
N ASP A 701 -4.41 -22.68 16.02
CA ASP A 701 -3.46 -22.81 17.13
C ASP A 701 -3.03 -21.48 17.77
N ASP A 702 -3.41 -20.31 17.23
CA ASP A 702 -3.08 -19.00 17.83
C ASP A 702 -3.98 -18.72 19.06
N PRO A 703 -3.41 -18.55 20.28
CA PRO A 703 -4.18 -18.18 21.45
C PRO A 703 -4.88 -16.82 21.25
N PRO A 704 -6.15 -16.69 21.66
CA PRO A 704 -6.87 -15.41 21.56
C PRO A 704 -6.10 -14.26 22.20
N GLY A 705 -5.67 -13.29 21.39
CA GLY A 705 -4.94 -12.10 21.85
C GLY A 705 -3.45 -12.04 21.55
N GLN A 706 -2.87 -13.04 20.86
CA GLN A 706 -1.43 -13.10 20.60
C GLN A 706 -0.90 -11.97 19.70
N ASN A 707 -1.60 -11.62 18.61
CA ASN A 707 -1.18 -10.55 17.67
C ASN A 707 -1.97 -9.23 17.87
N PHE A 708 -2.47 -8.96 19.08
CA PHE A 708 -3.19 -7.70 19.33
C PHE A 708 -2.21 -6.52 19.32
N ASN A 709 -2.50 -5.51 18.49
CA ASN A 709 -1.62 -4.36 18.22
C ASN A 709 -0.35 -4.71 17.44
N CYS A 710 -0.31 -5.83 16.70
CA CYS A 710 0.82 -6.11 15.81
C CYS A 710 0.64 -5.42 14.47
N VAL A 711 1.69 -4.78 13.98
CA VAL A 711 1.74 -4.11 12.68
C VAL A 711 2.85 -4.71 11.82
N THR A 712 2.70 -4.56 10.52
CA THR A 712 3.65 -5.08 9.52
C THR A 712 4.83 -4.13 9.39
N THR A 713 6.06 -4.66 9.36
CA THR A 713 7.21 -3.84 8.98
C THR A 713 7.10 -3.49 7.50
N SER A 714 6.97 -2.20 7.17
CA SER A 714 6.86 -1.75 5.79
C SER A 714 8.15 -2.04 4.98
N ASN A 715 7.97 -2.43 3.72
CA ASN A 715 9.07 -2.59 2.75
C ASN A 715 9.35 -1.31 1.95
N ASP A 716 8.60 -0.23 2.15
CA ASP A 716 8.71 1.08 1.47
C ASP A 716 10.11 1.66 1.53
N PHE A 717 10.80 1.51 2.68
CA PHE A 717 12.14 2.02 2.81
C PHE A 717 13.08 1.36 1.77
N GLN A 718 12.93 0.06 1.53
CA GLN A 718 13.75 -0.64 0.56
C GLN A 718 13.36 -0.26 -0.86
N GLN A 719 12.06 -0.28 -1.16
CA GLN A 719 11.53 0.03 -2.49
C GLN A 719 11.80 1.47 -2.88
N TYR A 720 11.45 2.42 -2.03
CA TYR A 720 11.42 3.83 -2.37
C TYR A 720 12.68 4.59 -1.95
N TRP A 721 13.52 4.07 -1.02
CA TRP A 721 14.78 4.73 -0.60
C TRP A 721 16.06 3.99 -0.96
N LEU A 722 16.08 2.66 -0.88
CA LEU A 722 17.23 1.85 -1.28
C LEU A 722 17.19 1.45 -2.76
N GLY A 723 16.03 1.58 -3.40
CA GLY A 723 15.85 1.39 -4.83
C GLY A 723 15.72 -0.08 -5.25
N THR A 724 15.36 -0.96 -4.31
CA THR A 724 15.20 -2.41 -4.49
C THR A 724 13.75 -2.83 -4.29
N TYR A 725 13.16 -3.49 -5.29
CA TYR A 725 11.75 -3.86 -5.31
C TYR A 725 11.48 -5.30 -4.84
N LEU A 726 12.21 -6.25 -5.41
CA LEU A 726 12.04 -7.68 -5.16
C LEU A 726 13.41 -8.35 -4.92
N PRO A 727 13.60 -9.08 -3.81
CA PRO A 727 14.75 -9.94 -3.57
C PRO A 727 14.75 -11.19 -4.46
N ILE A 728 15.93 -11.64 -4.88
CA ILE A 728 16.15 -12.83 -5.73
C ILE A 728 17.30 -13.64 -5.13
N THR A 729 17.03 -14.86 -4.68
CA THR A 729 18.00 -15.70 -3.94
C THR A 729 18.86 -16.55 -4.89
N LEU A 730 19.85 -15.96 -5.53
CA LEU A 730 20.54 -16.52 -6.71
C LEU A 730 21.24 -17.89 -6.56
N SER A 731 21.65 -18.31 -5.35
CA SER A 731 22.13 -19.67 -5.05
C SER A 731 22.29 -19.85 -3.53
N GLY A 732 22.03 -21.07 -3.04
CA GLY A 732 22.40 -21.54 -1.71
C GLY A 732 23.64 -22.44 -1.71
N ASP A 733 24.30 -22.60 -2.87
CA ASP A 733 25.58 -23.30 -2.98
C ASP A 733 26.74 -22.26 -2.92
N PRO A 734 27.46 -22.17 -1.79
CA PRO A 734 28.57 -21.24 -1.64
C PRO A 734 29.73 -21.49 -2.62
N ASP A 735 29.81 -22.68 -3.25
CA ASP A 735 30.80 -23.01 -4.28
C ASP A 735 30.42 -22.47 -5.68
N GLU A 736 29.17 -22.05 -5.89
CA GLU A 736 28.68 -21.42 -7.13
C GLU A 736 28.82 -19.88 -7.13
N ILE A 737 29.26 -19.29 -6.00
CA ILE A 737 29.47 -17.84 -5.85
C ILE A 737 30.77 -17.42 -6.55
N ALA A 738 30.73 -17.40 -7.88
CA ALA A 738 31.82 -16.98 -8.75
C ALA A 738 31.81 -15.46 -9.00
N SER A 739 33.02 -14.90 -9.09
CA SER A 739 33.40 -13.53 -9.45
C SER A 739 32.28 -12.53 -9.74
N PHE A 740 32.17 -11.49 -8.92
CA PHE A 740 31.32 -10.33 -9.16
C PHE A 740 32.05 -9.31 -10.01
N THR A 741 31.36 -8.71 -10.99
CA THR A 741 31.89 -7.63 -11.81
C THR A 741 31.24 -6.30 -11.43
N LEU A 742 32.07 -5.29 -11.15
CA LEU A 742 31.59 -3.93 -10.92
C LEU A 742 31.22 -3.27 -12.25
N LEU A 743 30.02 -2.71 -12.33
CA LEU A 743 29.49 -2.16 -13.58
C LEU A 743 30.20 -0.88 -13.98
N LYS A 744 30.59 -0.78 -15.25
CA LYS A 744 31.32 0.38 -15.77
C LYS A 744 30.45 1.64 -15.69
N ASN A 745 31.03 2.72 -15.19
CA ASN A 745 30.35 4.00 -14.89
C ASN A 745 29.33 3.92 -13.75
N ALA A 746 29.32 2.84 -12.98
CA ALA A 746 28.56 2.73 -11.74
C ALA A 746 29.37 3.32 -10.55
N PRO A 747 28.69 3.67 -9.45
CA PRO A 747 29.28 4.14 -8.18
C PRO A 747 30.53 3.42 -7.68
N LEU A 748 30.60 2.10 -7.83
CA LEU A 748 31.66 1.26 -7.28
C LEU A 748 32.89 1.12 -8.20
N GLY A 749 32.93 1.83 -9.34
CA GLY A 749 34.08 1.83 -10.23
C GLY A 749 34.10 0.63 -11.20
N THR A 750 35.28 0.06 -11.45
CA THR A 750 35.48 -1.07 -12.37
C THR A 750 36.42 -2.08 -11.75
N GLY A 751 36.09 -3.37 -11.83
CA GLY A 751 36.90 -4.43 -11.25
C GLY A 751 36.07 -5.69 -11.04
N SER A 752 36.67 -6.66 -10.35
CA SER A 752 35.98 -7.87 -9.94
C SER A 752 36.47 -8.36 -8.60
N PHE A 753 35.63 -9.04 -7.85
CA PHE A 753 35.96 -9.65 -6.55
C PHE A 753 35.21 -10.97 -6.36
N THR A 754 35.62 -11.79 -5.40
CA THR A 754 34.94 -13.04 -5.03
C THR A 754 34.48 -12.98 -3.58
N LEU A 755 33.55 -13.84 -3.17
CA LEU A 755 33.16 -14.02 -1.77
C LEU A 755 33.78 -15.31 -1.20
N ASN A 756 33.75 -15.47 0.13
CA ASN A 756 34.13 -16.69 0.86
C ASN A 756 35.55 -17.23 0.65
N GLY A 757 36.50 -16.38 0.26
CA GLY A 757 37.92 -16.74 0.23
C GLY A 757 38.49 -16.96 1.63
N THR A 758 39.71 -17.50 1.68
CA THR A 758 40.36 -17.92 2.94
C THR A 758 40.64 -16.79 3.94
N ASP A 759 40.58 -15.53 3.52
CA ASP A 759 40.75 -14.32 4.34
C ASP A 759 39.46 -13.51 4.54
N SER A 760 38.31 -14.12 4.25
CA SER A 760 36.95 -13.62 4.54
C SER A 760 36.38 -14.30 5.79
N ALA A 761 35.20 -13.88 6.22
CA ALA A 761 34.43 -14.54 7.28
C ALA A 761 33.88 -15.92 6.85
N ALA A 762 33.80 -16.19 5.54
CA ALA A 762 33.19 -17.40 4.97
C ALA A 762 31.76 -17.66 5.48
N ASN A 763 30.99 -16.57 5.67
CA ASN A 763 29.62 -16.58 6.21
C ASN A 763 28.53 -16.40 5.14
N GLN A 764 28.90 -16.13 3.89
CA GLN A 764 27.95 -15.88 2.78
C GLN A 764 27.51 -17.20 2.15
N ASP A 765 26.58 -17.91 2.77
CA ASP A 765 26.00 -19.15 2.23
C ASP A 765 24.89 -18.89 1.20
N ASN A 766 24.30 -17.71 1.20
CA ASN A 766 23.31 -17.25 0.24
C ASN A 766 23.78 -15.95 -0.41
N LEU A 767 23.37 -15.75 -1.67
CA LEU A 767 23.58 -14.49 -2.39
C LEU A 767 22.23 -13.91 -2.81
N TYR A 768 21.98 -12.66 -2.44
CA TYR A 768 20.82 -11.92 -2.89
C TYR A 768 21.16 -10.99 -4.05
N SER A 769 20.31 -11.02 -5.06
CA SER A 769 20.17 -9.96 -6.06
C SER A 769 18.85 -9.26 -5.85
N PHE A 770 18.75 -8.00 -6.26
CA PHE A 770 17.52 -7.24 -6.12
C PHE A 770 17.09 -6.70 -7.46
N LEU A 771 15.82 -6.92 -7.80
CA LEU A 771 15.17 -6.19 -8.86
C LEU A 771 15.15 -4.71 -8.50
N THR A 772 15.58 -3.83 -9.40
CA THR A 772 15.56 -2.39 -9.12
C THR A 772 14.14 -1.85 -9.15
N THR A 773 13.83 -0.90 -8.26
CA THR A 773 12.57 -0.15 -8.28
C THR A 773 12.31 0.50 -9.64
N SER A 774 13.35 0.99 -10.33
CA SER A 774 13.22 1.54 -11.69
C SER A 774 12.78 0.53 -12.76
N SER A 775 12.86 -0.78 -12.48
CA SER A 775 12.30 -1.82 -13.33
C SER A 775 10.77 -1.90 -13.24
N ILE A 776 10.18 -1.48 -12.11
CA ILE A 776 8.73 -1.48 -11.86
C ILE A 776 8.14 -0.08 -12.02
N LEU A 777 8.86 0.94 -11.54
CA LEU A 777 8.51 2.35 -11.56
C LEU A 777 9.48 3.09 -12.49
N PRO A 778 9.17 3.20 -13.80
CA PRO A 778 10.12 3.74 -14.78
C PRO A 778 10.51 5.18 -14.44
N PRO A 779 11.81 5.56 -14.48
CA PRO A 779 12.28 6.91 -14.14
C PRO A 779 11.67 8.05 -14.96
N ALA A 780 11.11 7.76 -16.14
CA ALA A 780 10.41 8.75 -16.95
C ALA A 780 9.09 9.23 -16.30
N THR A 781 8.45 8.36 -15.52
CA THR A 781 7.22 8.63 -14.77
C THR A 781 7.52 8.90 -13.30
N TYR A 782 8.44 8.12 -12.71
CA TYR A 782 8.78 8.15 -11.28
C TYR A 782 10.27 8.49 -11.05
N PRO A 783 10.73 9.70 -11.45
CA PRO A 783 12.14 10.08 -11.37
C PRO A 783 12.71 10.04 -9.94
N GLN A 784 11.87 10.23 -8.92
CA GLN A 784 12.23 10.18 -7.51
C GLN A 784 12.73 8.80 -7.04
N PHE A 785 12.34 7.72 -7.74
CA PHE A 785 12.74 6.34 -7.42
C PHE A 785 13.78 5.78 -8.38
N THR A 786 14.55 6.66 -9.04
CA THR A 786 15.62 6.24 -9.94
C THR A 786 16.65 5.38 -9.18
N SER A 787 16.80 4.14 -9.62
CA SER A 787 17.71 3.14 -9.07
C SER A 787 18.38 2.34 -10.19
N ASN A 788 19.59 1.88 -9.94
CA ASN A 788 20.40 1.15 -10.93
C ASN A 788 21.19 0.03 -10.27
N PRO A 789 21.38 -1.12 -10.93
CA PRO A 789 22.34 -2.11 -10.45
C PRO A 789 23.75 -1.52 -10.55
N VAL A 790 24.61 -1.88 -9.61
CA VAL A 790 26.02 -1.44 -9.57
C VAL A 790 27.01 -2.59 -9.58
N ILE A 791 26.54 -3.80 -9.28
CA ILE A 791 27.28 -5.05 -9.35
C ILE A 791 26.51 -5.98 -10.27
N LYS A 792 27.24 -6.71 -11.11
CA LYS A 792 26.70 -7.78 -11.94
C LYS A 792 27.35 -9.10 -11.54
N ARG A 793 26.55 -10.17 -11.51
CA ARG A 793 27.02 -11.55 -11.40
C ARG A 793 27.37 -12.10 -12.78
N ASP A 794 28.31 -13.04 -12.83
CA ASP A 794 28.50 -13.87 -14.02
C ASP A 794 27.26 -14.76 -14.28
N GLY A 795 26.62 -14.58 -15.45
CA GLY A 795 25.37 -15.27 -15.82
C GLY A 795 24.36 -14.34 -16.49
N PRO A 796 23.26 -14.89 -17.04
CA PRO A 796 22.10 -14.09 -17.45
C PRO A 796 21.45 -13.43 -16.21
N ALA A 797 20.83 -12.28 -16.40
CA ALA A 797 19.96 -11.68 -15.38
C ALA A 797 18.79 -12.65 -15.09
N ALA A 798 18.17 -12.54 -13.92
CA ALA A 798 17.17 -13.52 -13.49
C ALA A 798 16.02 -13.68 -14.49
N PHE A 799 15.62 -12.56 -15.12
CA PHE A 799 14.44 -12.48 -15.98
C PHE A 799 14.71 -11.93 -17.39
N ASP A 800 15.98 -11.88 -17.83
CA ASP A 800 16.34 -11.57 -19.23
C ASP A 800 16.41 -12.84 -20.09
N PRO A 801 16.29 -12.76 -21.43
CA PRO A 801 16.59 -13.91 -22.30
C PRO A 801 17.91 -14.59 -21.94
N LYS A 802 17.85 -15.90 -21.63
CA LYS A 802 19.01 -16.70 -21.25
C LYS A 802 19.96 -16.81 -22.42
N THR A 803 19.43 -17.02 -23.62
CA THR A 803 20.15 -16.92 -24.88
C THR A 803 19.46 -15.99 -25.86
N GLY A 804 20.20 -15.49 -26.85
CA GLY A 804 19.64 -14.62 -27.88
C GLY A 804 19.11 -13.29 -27.35
N THR A 805 17.94 -12.87 -27.84
CA THR A 805 17.29 -11.59 -27.56
C THR A 805 15.82 -11.70 -27.19
N HIS A 806 15.23 -12.89 -27.23
CA HIS A 806 13.82 -13.12 -26.93
C HIS A 806 13.61 -14.40 -26.10
N TYR A 807 12.48 -14.46 -25.40
CA TYR A 807 12.00 -15.65 -24.70
C TYR A 807 10.48 -15.80 -24.89
N ALA A 808 9.89 -16.86 -24.33
CA ALA A 808 8.45 -16.93 -24.09
C ALA A 808 8.13 -16.46 -22.65
N TYR A 809 7.09 -15.65 -22.49
CA TYR A 809 6.68 -15.07 -21.21
C TYR A 809 5.18 -14.99 -21.06
N THR A 810 4.69 -15.23 -19.83
CA THR A 810 3.26 -15.26 -19.50
C THR A 810 2.65 -13.87 -19.28
N GLY A 811 3.41 -12.93 -18.73
CA GLY A 811 2.80 -11.75 -18.09
C GLY A 811 2.38 -12.04 -16.65
N GLN A 812 1.80 -11.02 -16.03
CA GLN A 812 1.16 -11.10 -14.72
C GLN A 812 -0.36 -11.20 -14.97
N SER A 813 -0.97 -12.32 -14.63
CA SER A 813 -2.41 -12.55 -14.81
C SER A 813 -2.91 -13.46 -13.70
N SER A 814 -3.86 -12.98 -12.89
CA SER A 814 -4.52 -13.81 -11.89
C SER A 814 -5.64 -14.63 -12.51
N SER A 815 -6.15 -15.65 -11.80
CA SER A 815 -7.20 -16.57 -12.25
C SER A 815 -6.96 -17.19 -13.64
N ALA A 816 -5.72 -17.56 -13.95
CA ALA A 816 -5.33 -17.98 -15.30
C ALA A 816 -4.74 -19.40 -15.35
N TYR A 817 -5.00 -20.11 -16.44
CA TYR A 817 -4.41 -21.41 -16.77
C TYR A 817 -3.71 -21.29 -18.13
N MET A 818 -2.47 -20.82 -18.09
CA MET A 818 -1.67 -20.47 -19.28
C MET A 818 -0.85 -21.66 -19.74
N ARG A 819 -1.04 -22.08 -21.00
CA ARG A 819 -0.37 -23.27 -21.56
C ARG A 819 0.42 -22.93 -22.81
N LEU A 820 1.64 -23.42 -22.88
CA LEU A 820 2.47 -23.42 -24.08
C LEU A 820 2.61 -24.87 -24.56
N THR A 821 1.93 -25.23 -25.65
CA THR A 821 1.69 -26.64 -26.03
C THR A 821 2.35 -27.04 -27.36
N ARG A 822 2.85 -28.27 -27.44
CA ARG A 822 3.36 -28.89 -28.67
C ARG A 822 3.16 -30.40 -28.72
N THR A 823 2.70 -30.91 -29.87
CA THR A 823 2.71 -32.35 -30.16
C THR A 823 4.07 -32.80 -30.72
N VAL A 824 4.64 -33.85 -30.13
CA VAL A 824 5.93 -34.44 -30.47
C VAL A 824 5.76 -35.88 -30.95
N ASN A 825 6.46 -36.25 -32.01
CA ASN A 825 6.46 -37.63 -32.52
C ASN A 825 7.68 -38.42 -32.01
N LEU A 826 7.44 -39.38 -31.12
CA LEU A 826 8.45 -40.23 -30.48
C LEU A 826 8.43 -41.68 -31.00
N THR A 827 7.83 -41.92 -32.18
CA THR A 827 7.66 -43.28 -32.75
C THR A 827 8.98 -44.00 -33.02
N THR A 828 10.07 -43.26 -33.23
CA THR A 828 11.41 -43.81 -33.48
C THR A 828 12.41 -43.51 -32.36
N ALA A 829 11.97 -42.81 -31.31
CA ALA A 829 12.85 -42.35 -30.24
C ALA A 829 13.22 -43.49 -29.27
N THR A 830 14.44 -43.44 -28.72
CA THR A 830 15.00 -44.49 -27.85
C THR A 830 15.21 -44.04 -26.40
N ALA A 831 15.51 -42.77 -26.18
CA ALA A 831 15.70 -42.10 -24.90
C ALA A 831 15.21 -40.64 -24.99
N PRO A 832 13.90 -40.41 -25.20
CA PRO A 832 13.38 -39.07 -25.42
C PRO A 832 13.29 -38.25 -24.12
N ALA A 833 13.60 -36.97 -24.19
CA ALA A 833 13.47 -36.02 -23.09
C ALA A 833 13.11 -34.61 -23.57
N LEU A 834 12.33 -33.87 -22.78
CA LEU A 834 12.14 -32.43 -22.91
C LEU A 834 13.15 -31.72 -22.01
N GLN A 835 13.81 -30.69 -22.51
CA GLN A 835 14.75 -29.85 -21.76
C GLN A 835 14.43 -28.39 -22.04
N PHE A 836 14.49 -27.53 -21.03
CA PHE A 836 14.32 -26.09 -21.21
C PHE A 836 14.91 -25.34 -20.02
N ALA A 837 15.17 -24.05 -20.23
CA ALA A 837 15.50 -23.15 -19.14
C ALA A 837 14.25 -22.38 -18.72
N VAL A 838 13.99 -22.31 -17.42
CA VAL A 838 12.85 -21.58 -16.87
C VAL A 838 13.29 -20.69 -15.72
N SER A 839 12.79 -19.46 -15.70
CA SER A 839 12.75 -18.64 -14.49
C SER A 839 11.32 -18.24 -14.22
N TYR A 840 10.95 -18.10 -12.95
CA TYR A 840 9.61 -17.67 -12.56
C TYR A 840 9.64 -16.94 -11.23
N ASP A 841 8.70 -16.01 -11.08
CA ASP A 841 8.31 -15.41 -9.82
C ASP A 841 6.79 -15.51 -9.74
N THR A 842 6.34 -16.37 -8.83
CA THR A 842 4.92 -16.70 -8.65
C THR A 842 4.57 -16.62 -7.18
N GLU A 843 3.28 -16.56 -6.85
CA GLU A 843 2.86 -16.70 -5.46
C GLU A 843 3.20 -18.08 -4.92
N ALA A 844 3.94 -18.12 -3.80
CA ALA A 844 4.38 -19.38 -3.21
C ALA A 844 3.20 -20.17 -2.62
N ASN A 845 3.08 -21.44 -3.00
CA ASN A 845 2.06 -22.41 -2.55
C ASN A 845 0.65 -22.24 -3.14
N PHE A 846 0.43 -21.23 -4.00
CA PHE A 846 -0.86 -20.94 -4.62
C PHE A 846 -0.78 -20.94 -6.16
N ASP A 847 0.31 -20.42 -6.70
CA ASP A 847 0.62 -20.41 -8.12
C ASP A 847 1.63 -21.49 -8.51
N TYR A 848 1.47 -22.13 -9.67
CA TYR A 848 2.30 -23.29 -10.04
C TYR A 848 2.76 -23.33 -11.48
N VAL A 849 4.03 -23.69 -11.66
CA VAL A 849 4.68 -24.00 -12.94
C VAL A 849 4.92 -25.50 -13.05
N PHE A 850 4.48 -26.12 -14.15
CA PHE A 850 4.64 -27.57 -14.35
C PHE A 850 4.64 -27.99 -15.83
N VAL A 851 5.03 -29.24 -16.08
CA VAL A 851 4.99 -29.87 -17.41
C VAL A 851 3.89 -30.92 -17.47
N GLU A 852 2.92 -30.71 -18.35
CA GLU A 852 1.82 -31.63 -18.63
C GLU A 852 2.13 -32.50 -19.85
N ALA A 853 1.69 -33.77 -19.82
CA ALA A 853 1.83 -34.68 -20.94
C ALA A 853 0.64 -35.63 -21.07
N HIS A 854 0.25 -35.93 -22.31
CA HIS A 854 -0.73 -36.98 -22.63
C HIS A 854 -0.54 -37.53 -24.05
N THR A 855 -1.12 -38.70 -24.33
CA THR A 855 -1.19 -39.23 -25.69
C THR A 855 -2.27 -38.46 -26.47
N PRO A 856 -1.98 -37.89 -27.65
CA PRO A 856 -2.97 -37.09 -28.39
C PRO A 856 -4.29 -37.85 -28.62
N GLY A 857 -5.40 -37.22 -28.23
CA GLY A 857 -6.74 -37.79 -28.31
C GLY A 857 -7.07 -38.85 -27.25
N GLN A 858 -6.21 -39.05 -26.24
CA GLN A 858 -6.49 -39.85 -25.05
C GLN A 858 -6.60 -38.95 -23.82
N ASP A 859 -7.27 -39.46 -22.79
CA ASP A 859 -7.49 -38.82 -21.50
C ASP A 859 -6.51 -39.37 -20.45
N ASP A 860 -5.24 -39.54 -20.83
CA ASP A 860 -4.15 -40.10 -20.02
C ASP A 860 -3.19 -39.02 -19.52
N TRP A 861 -3.75 -37.88 -19.08
CA TRP A 861 -3.01 -36.72 -18.61
C TRP A 861 -2.20 -37.03 -17.34
N THR A 862 -0.94 -36.59 -17.31
CA THR A 862 -0.11 -36.52 -16.10
C THR A 862 0.76 -35.27 -16.13
N THR A 863 1.19 -34.79 -14.95
CA THR A 863 2.37 -33.94 -14.88
C THR A 863 3.63 -34.80 -14.79
N LEU A 864 4.77 -34.26 -15.20
CA LEU A 864 6.04 -34.97 -15.20
C LEU A 864 7.09 -34.23 -14.34
N PRO A 865 7.84 -34.95 -13.49
CA PRO A 865 8.87 -34.33 -12.67
C PRO A 865 10.04 -33.83 -13.51
N ASP A 866 10.61 -32.72 -13.08
CA ASP A 866 11.97 -32.35 -13.43
C ASP A 866 12.97 -33.32 -12.76
N LEU A 867 13.89 -33.86 -13.55
CA LEU A 867 14.92 -34.79 -13.10
C LEU A 867 16.06 -34.11 -12.32
N ASN A 868 16.13 -32.78 -12.33
CA ASN A 868 17.11 -32.01 -11.58
C ASN A 868 16.60 -31.61 -10.18
N GLY A 869 15.35 -31.94 -9.84
CA GLY A 869 14.80 -31.80 -8.49
C GLY A 869 14.12 -30.46 -8.21
N HIS A 870 13.75 -29.70 -9.24
CA HIS A 870 13.09 -28.39 -9.10
C HIS A 870 11.57 -28.47 -8.90
N THR A 871 10.98 -29.64 -9.17
CA THR A 871 9.55 -29.90 -8.96
C THR A 871 9.35 -30.86 -7.78
N SER A 872 8.28 -30.67 -7.02
CA SER A 872 7.85 -31.58 -5.95
C SER A 872 6.44 -32.11 -6.18
N ASP A 873 6.09 -33.16 -5.45
CA ASP A 873 4.73 -33.66 -5.33
C ASP A 873 3.90 -32.91 -4.25
N ASP A 874 4.42 -31.79 -3.74
CA ASP A 874 3.67 -30.92 -2.84
C ASP A 874 2.55 -30.21 -3.60
N THR A 875 1.32 -30.33 -3.09
CA THR A 875 0.12 -29.66 -3.61
C THR A 875 -0.11 -28.28 -3.00
N GLY A 876 0.79 -27.86 -2.10
CA GLY A 876 0.82 -26.62 -1.33
C GLY A 876 -0.47 -26.31 -0.58
N ALA A 877 -0.69 -25.01 -0.30
CA ALA A 877 -1.75 -24.53 0.58
C ALA A 877 -3.10 -24.37 -0.13
N GLY A 878 -3.08 -24.01 -1.43
CA GLY A 878 -4.32 -23.79 -2.20
C GLY A 878 -5.17 -25.05 -2.42
N CYS A 879 -4.62 -26.26 -2.23
CA CYS A 879 -5.37 -27.51 -2.42
C CYS A 879 -6.08 -28.08 -1.18
N PRO A 880 -5.40 -28.27 -0.03
CA PRO A 880 -6.04 -28.75 1.20
C PRO A 880 -6.89 -27.66 1.89
N ASP A 881 -7.00 -26.47 1.29
CA ASP A 881 -7.86 -25.40 1.76
C ASP A 881 -9.30 -25.90 2.01
N PRO A 882 -9.98 -25.47 3.10
CA PRO A 882 -11.40 -25.73 3.37
C PRO A 882 -12.34 -25.50 2.18
N ASP A 883 -12.03 -24.53 1.31
CA ASP A 883 -12.74 -24.22 0.09
C ASP A 883 -11.95 -24.79 -1.13
N PRO A 884 -12.51 -25.72 -1.96
CA PRO A 884 -11.80 -26.38 -3.09
C PRO A 884 -11.46 -25.47 -4.26
N PHE A 885 -11.47 -24.19 -4.03
CA PHE A 885 -11.49 -23.14 -5.02
C PHE A 885 -10.51 -23.34 -6.18
N TRP A 886 -9.29 -23.76 -5.86
CA TRP A 886 -8.19 -23.80 -6.81
C TRP A 886 -8.46 -24.88 -7.85
N LEU A 887 -8.99 -26.01 -7.38
CA LEU A 887 -9.50 -27.11 -8.18
C LEU A 887 -10.88 -26.84 -8.81
N ASP A 888 -11.62 -25.83 -8.33
CA ASP A 888 -12.94 -25.48 -8.86
C ASP A 888 -12.88 -24.52 -10.05
N GLU A 889 -11.99 -23.53 -10.05
CA GLU A 889 -11.70 -22.72 -11.25
C GLU A 889 -10.71 -23.38 -12.20
N ASN A 890 -9.90 -24.34 -11.71
CA ASN A 890 -9.06 -25.17 -12.55
C ASN A 890 -9.44 -26.66 -12.42
N PRO A 891 -10.68 -27.09 -12.79
CA PRO A 891 -11.13 -28.49 -12.70
C PRO A 891 -10.20 -29.50 -13.36
N PHE A 892 -9.45 -29.03 -14.35
CA PHE A 892 -8.47 -29.84 -15.07
C PHE A 892 -7.35 -30.37 -14.16
N LEU A 893 -7.00 -29.67 -13.06
CA LEU A 893 -6.00 -30.15 -12.10
C LEU A 893 -6.41 -31.46 -11.40
N ARG A 894 -7.69 -31.84 -11.43
CA ARG A 894 -8.17 -33.14 -10.90
C ARG A 894 -7.59 -34.35 -11.64
N HIS A 895 -7.01 -34.16 -12.82
CA HIS A 895 -6.21 -35.19 -13.49
C HIS A 895 -4.97 -35.60 -12.68
N TYR A 896 -4.44 -34.67 -11.88
CA TYR A 896 -3.14 -34.80 -11.20
C TYR A 896 -3.26 -34.84 -9.67
N ILE A 897 -4.28 -34.20 -9.12
CA ILE A 897 -4.46 -34.03 -7.68
C ILE A 897 -5.82 -34.58 -7.25
N THR A 898 -5.85 -35.31 -6.14
CA THR A 898 -7.09 -35.76 -5.49
C THR A 898 -7.25 -35.08 -4.15
N ARG A 899 -8.36 -34.36 -3.96
CA ARG A 899 -8.78 -33.83 -2.66
C ARG A 899 -9.62 -34.86 -1.92
N SER A 900 -9.34 -35.07 -0.64
CA SER A 900 -10.06 -36.02 0.23
C SER A 900 -10.22 -35.47 1.65
N GLY A 901 -11.17 -36.01 2.43
CA GLY A 901 -11.46 -35.54 3.78
C GLY A 901 -12.49 -34.40 3.83
N THR A 902 -12.78 -33.91 5.05
CA THR A 902 -13.72 -32.80 5.32
C THR A 902 -13.30 -32.05 6.58
N GLY A 903 -13.43 -30.71 6.61
CA GLY A 903 -13.00 -29.89 7.75
C GLY A 903 -11.51 -30.11 8.05
N ASP A 904 -11.14 -30.24 9.32
CA ASP A 904 -9.74 -30.42 9.79
C ASP A 904 -9.04 -31.72 9.31
N THR A 905 -9.72 -32.57 8.52
CA THR A 905 -9.15 -33.79 7.92
C THR A 905 -8.89 -33.65 6.42
N LEU A 906 -9.06 -32.46 5.87
CA LEU A 906 -8.80 -32.16 4.46
C LEU A 906 -7.33 -32.41 4.10
N ALA A 907 -7.15 -33.16 3.03
CA ALA A 907 -5.84 -33.47 2.49
C ALA A 907 -5.92 -33.59 0.97
N CYS A 908 -4.87 -33.12 0.31
CA CYS A 908 -4.64 -33.39 -1.10
C CYS A 908 -3.57 -34.45 -1.27
N THR A 909 -3.79 -35.38 -2.19
CA THR A 909 -2.79 -36.35 -2.61
C THR A 909 -2.31 -36.01 -4.02
N PRO A 910 -1.01 -36.16 -4.31
CA PRO A 910 -0.42 -35.82 -5.61
C PRO A 910 -0.68 -36.87 -6.69
N THR A 911 -1.89 -37.41 -6.71
CA THR A 911 -2.37 -38.36 -7.71
C THR A 911 -3.83 -38.06 -7.98
N GLY A 912 -4.20 -37.90 -9.26
CA GLY A 912 -5.54 -37.58 -9.70
C GLY A 912 -6.20 -38.72 -10.45
N THR A 913 -7.18 -38.38 -11.30
CA THR A 913 -7.97 -39.36 -12.06
C THR A 913 -7.17 -40.12 -13.11
N SER A 914 -6.10 -39.53 -13.67
CA SER A 914 -5.31 -40.12 -14.74
C SER A 914 -3.80 -40.13 -14.48
N GLY A 915 -3.27 -39.20 -13.67
CA GLY A 915 -1.84 -39.00 -13.52
C GLY A 915 -1.40 -38.53 -12.14
N ALA A 916 -0.12 -38.19 -12.04
CA ALA A 916 0.52 -37.68 -10.83
C ALA A 916 0.75 -36.17 -10.90
N TRP A 917 0.96 -35.54 -9.74
CA TRP A 917 1.31 -34.13 -9.57
C TRP A 917 2.80 -33.96 -9.31
N ASN A 918 3.42 -33.04 -10.05
CA ASN A 918 4.80 -32.58 -9.95
C ASN A 918 4.84 -31.15 -10.48
N ALA A 919 5.11 -30.19 -9.60
CA ALA A 919 5.11 -28.78 -9.95
C ALA A 919 6.12 -27.99 -9.11
N SER A 920 6.34 -26.73 -9.47
CA SER A 920 7.10 -25.76 -8.70
C SER A 920 6.33 -24.47 -8.49
N THR A 921 6.70 -23.69 -7.47
CA THR A 921 6.00 -22.48 -7.02
C THR A 921 6.99 -21.51 -6.36
N GLY A 922 6.62 -20.25 -6.16
CA GLY A 922 7.43 -19.21 -5.55
C GLY A 922 8.41 -18.56 -6.52
N ASN A 923 9.53 -18.05 -6.00
CA ASN A 923 10.59 -17.45 -6.82
C ASN A 923 11.66 -18.50 -7.17
N SER A 924 11.96 -18.66 -8.47
CA SER A 924 12.92 -19.65 -8.98
C SER A 924 14.39 -19.27 -8.79
N ALA A 925 14.66 -18.05 -8.31
CA ALA A 925 15.97 -17.46 -8.20
C ALA A 925 16.74 -17.31 -9.53
N GLY A 926 16.01 -17.02 -10.62
CA GLY A 926 16.57 -16.97 -11.97
C GLY A 926 16.44 -18.29 -12.72
N TYR A 927 17.21 -18.46 -13.79
CA TYR A 927 17.07 -19.63 -14.67
C TYR A 927 17.54 -20.94 -14.05
N GLN A 928 16.63 -21.89 -14.03
CA GLN A 928 16.88 -23.30 -13.74
C GLN A 928 16.78 -24.10 -15.04
N ASP A 929 17.66 -25.07 -15.23
CA ASP A 929 17.57 -26.00 -16.36
C ASP A 929 16.69 -27.18 -15.95
N TRP A 930 15.52 -27.31 -16.57
CA TRP A 930 14.63 -28.44 -16.35
C TRP A 930 14.86 -29.53 -17.38
N LYS A 931 14.80 -30.79 -16.95
CA LYS A 931 14.87 -31.97 -17.79
C LYS A 931 13.81 -32.98 -17.41
N VAL A 932 12.95 -33.32 -18.37
CA VAL A 932 11.80 -34.20 -18.16
C VAL A 932 11.94 -35.47 -19.01
N ASP A 933 11.81 -36.65 -18.39
CA ASP A 933 11.85 -37.94 -19.08
C ASP A 933 10.54 -38.21 -19.84
N LEU A 934 10.64 -38.45 -21.15
CA LEU A 934 9.50 -38.78 -22.01
C LEU A 934 9.44 -40.28 -22.35
N SER A 935 10.23 -41.11 -21.67
CA SER A 935 10.37 -42.53 -22.00
C SER A 935 9.06 -43.33 -21.94
N ALA A 936 8.08 -42.88 -21.17
CA ALA A 936 6.74 -43.48 -21.11
C ALA A 936 5.98 -43.42 -22.46
N TYR A 937 6.35 -42.48 -23.34
CA TYR A 937 5.71 -42.23 -24.62
C TYR A 937 6.49 -42.77 -25.83
N LYS A 938 7.52 -43.60 -25.59
CA LYS A 938 8.27 -44.28 -26.67
C LYS A 938 7.33 -45.03 -27.61
N GLY A 939 7.53 -44.87 -28.91
CA GLY A 939 6.71 -45.53 -29.92
C GLY A 939 5.36 -44.84 -30.21
N LYS A 940 5.07 -43.69 -29.58
CA LYS A 940 3.80 -42.94 -29.73
C LYS A 940 4.07 -41.47 -30.11
N GLN A 941 2.99 -40.71 -30.34
CA GLN A 941 3.02 -39.25 -30.23
C GLN A 941 2.65 -38.86 -28.79
N VAL A 942 3.19 -37.75 -28.32
CA VAL A 942 2.86 -37.13 -27.02
C VAL A 942 2.57 -35.65 -27.26
N GLU A 943 1.55 -35.12 -26.64
CA GLU A 943 1.34 -33.68 -26.54
C GLU A 943 1.83 -33.20 -25.17
N LEU A 944 2.65 -32.15 -25.19
CA LEU A 944 3.33 -31.58 -24.03
C LEU A 944 2.85 -30.14 -23.85
N SER A 945 2.60 -29.72 -22.61
CA SER A 945 2.40 -28.32 -22.26
C SER A 945 3.35 -27.91 -21.15
N ILE A 946 3.99 -26.75 -21.30
CA ILE A 946 4.61 -26.05 -20.18
C ILE A 946 3.56 -25.05 -19.68
N THR A 947 3.22 -25.16 -18.41
CA THR A 947 1.98 -24.60 -17.88
C THR A 947 2.28 -23.73 -16.67
N TYR A 948 1.63 -22.57 -16.63
CA TYR A 948 1.56 -21.71 -15.46
C TYR A 948 0.09 -21.55 -15.07
N VAL A 949 -0.25 -21.96 -13.86
CA VAL A 949 -1.59 -21.80 -13.27
C VAL A 949 -1.49 -20.80 -12.14
N THR A 950 -2.42 -19.86 -12.13
CA THR A 950 -2.55 -18.87 -11.06
C THR A 950 -3.85 -18.99 -10.28
N ASP A 951 -3.79 -18.54 -9.05
CA ASP A 951 -4.97 -18.19 -8.29
C ASP A 951 -5.35 -16.69 -8.56
N PRO A 952 -6.57 -16.29 -8.20
CA PRO A 952 -7.12 -14.95 -8.36
C PRO A 952 -6.50 -13.77 -7.61
N ALA A 953 -5.68 -13.98 -6.58
CA ALA A 953 -4.99 -12.91 -5.86
C ALA A 953 -3.51 -12.88 -6.25
N SER A 954 -2.78 -11.88 -5.74
CA SER A 954 -1.32 -11.85 -5.67
C SER A 954 -0.56 -12.55 -6.81
N VAL A 955 -0.30 -11.85 -7.90
CA VAL A 955 0.55 -12.40 -8.97
C VAL A 955 1.98 -11.94 -8.85
N GLY A 956 2.92 -12.88 -8.97
CA GLY A 956 4.34 -12.56 -9.14
C GLY A 956 4.64 -12.02 -10.54
N LEU A 957 5.92 -11.85 -10.87
CA LEU A 957 6.33 -11.33 -12.20
C LEU A 957 5.93 -12.24 -13.37
N GLY A 958 5.62 -13.52 -13.12
CA GLY A 958 5.23 -14.52 -14.12
C GLY A 958 6.35 -15.51 -14.47
N VAL A 959 6.19 -16.25 -15.58
CA VAL A 959 7.09 -17.33 -16.00
C VAL A 959 7.79 -17.00 -17.32
N PHE A 960 9.09 -17.24 -17.35
CA PHE A 960 10.02 -16.95 -18.44
C PHE A 960 10.65 -18.26 -18.93
N LEU A 961 10.52 -18.56 -20.23
CA LEU A 961 11.03 -19.78 -20.84
C LEU A 961 11.99 -19.51 -21.98
N ASP A 962 13.09 -20.23 -21.99
CA ASP A 962 14.09 -20.18 -23.05
C ASP A 962 14.74 -21.55 -23.30
N ASP A 963 15.52 -21.66 -24.37
CA ASP A 963 16.31 -22.85 -24.75
C ASP A 963 15.52 -24.17 -24.74
N VAL A 964 14.26 -24.13 -25.18
CA VAL A 964 13.39 -25.32 -25.20
C VAL A 964 13.89 -26.30 -26.26
N SER A 965 14.11 -27.55 -25.88
CA SER A 965 14.51 -28.62 -26.78
C SER A 965 13.87 -29.96 -26.44
N VAL A 966 13.49 -30.69 -27.48
CA VAL A 966 13.10 -32.10 -27.38
C VAL A 966 14.23 -32.92 -27.96
N THR A 967 14.70 -33.90 -27.20
CA THR A 967 15.90 -34.69 -27.50
C THR A 967 15.59 -36.19 -27.54
N ASP A 968 16.43 -36.96 -28.22
CA ASP A 968 16.52 -38.42 -28.16
C ASP A 968 17.99 -38.82 -27.92
N GLY A 969 18.32 -39.11 -26.66
CA GLY A 969 19.71 -39.22 -26.22
C GLY A 969 20.46 -37.90 -26.45
N ALA A 970 21.51 -37.93 -27.29
CA ALA A 970 22.27 -36.73 -27.67
C ALA A 970 21.71 -36.02 -28.92
N THR A 971 20.67 -36.56 -29.55
CA THR A 971 20.10 -35.99 -30.79
C THR A 971 19.03 -34.97 -30.45
N VAL A 972 19.12 -33.76 -30.97
CA VAL A 972 18.04 -32.76 -30.87
C VAL A 972 17.00 -33.02 -31.96
N LEU A 973 15.77 -33.31 -31.56
CA LEU A 973 14.63 -33.51 -32.46
C LEU A 973 13.99 -32.17 -32.85
N ASN A 974 13.82 -31.28 -31.87
CA ASN A 974 13.29 -29.92 -32.03
C ASN A 974 13.95 -28.99 -31.02
N THR A 975 14.13 -27.72 -31.38
CA THR A 975 14.62 -26.70 -30.45
C THR A 975 14.09 -25.31 -30.83
N THR A 976 13.95 -24.44 -29.85
CA THR A 976 13.64 -23.02 -29.99
C THR A 976 14.21 -22.24 -28.80
N SER A 977 14.81 -21.08 -29.08
CA SER A 977 15.10 -20.03 -28.09
C SER A 977 14.21 -18.79 -28.35
N PHE A 978 13.07 -19.00 -29.00
CA PHE A 978 12.03 -17.98 -29.23
C PHE A 978 12.45 -16.72 -30.01
N GLU A 979 13.54 -16.78 -30.78
CA GLU A 979 13.96 -15.68 -31.65
C GLU A 979 13.01 -15.43 -32.84
N ASP A 980 12.31 -16.47 -33.29
CA ASP A 980 11.37 -16.41 -34.42
C ASP A 980 9.98 -16.91 -33.98
N GLY A 981 9.31 -16.11 -33.15
CA GLY A 981 8.01 -16.44 -32.56
C GLY A 981 8.09 -17.62 -31.57
N LEU A 982 6.98 -18.35 -31.38
CA LEU A 982 6.92 -19.43 -30.39
C LEU A 982 7.56 -20.77 -30.83
N GLY A 983 8.39 -20.79 -31.89
CA GLY A 983 9.16 -22.00 -32.27
C GLY A 983 8.32 -23.23 -32.65
N GLY A 984 7.07 -23.02 -33.06
CA GLY A 984 6.09 -24.07 -33.33
C GLY A 984 5.40 -24.64 -32.08
N TRP A 985 5.55 -24.01 -30.93
CA TRP A 985 4.62 -24.14 -29.81
C TRP A 985 3.40 -23.27 -30.05
N ALA A 986 2.25 -23.69 -29.51
CA ALA A 986 0.97 -23.01 -29.63
C ALA A 986 0.45 -22.60 -28.25
N VAL A 987 -0.40 -21.58 -28.22
CA VAL A 987 -1.06 -21.09 -27.02
C VAL A 987 -2.55 -21.44 -27.14
N PRO A 988 -2.98 -22.61 -26.65
CA PRO A 988 -4.37 -23.05 -26.77
C PRO A 988 -5.32 -22.34 -25.79
N GLY A 989 -4.79 -21.53 -24.86
CA GLY A 989 -5.53 -20.98 -23.73
C GLY A 989 -5.80 -22.03 -22.64
N ALA A 990 -6.65 -21.67 -21.68
CA ALA A 990 -7.06 -22.55 -20.60
C ALA A 990 -7.72 -23.86 -21.08
N PRO A 991 -7.57 -24.98 -20.35
CA PRO A 991 -8.29 -26.21 -20.62
C PRO A 991 -9.81 -26.02 -20.50
N ALA A 992 -10.57 -26.93 -21.12
CA ALA A 992 -12.02 -26.91 -21.00
C ALA A 992 -12.43 -26.93 -19.52
N ASP A 993 -13.46 -26.14 -19.19
CA ASP A 993 -14.02 -25.97 -17.84
C ASP A 993 -13.11 -25.24 -16.84
N SER A 994 -11.95 -24.71 -17.26
CA SER A 994 -11.14 -23.78 -16.45
C SER A 994 -11.39 -22.31 -16.82
N GLY A 995 -11.07 -21.38 -15.91
CA GLY A 995 -11.19 -19.93 -16.12
C GLY A 995 -10.42 -19.41 -17.34
N GLY A 996 -10.91 -18.34 -17.97
CA GLY A 996 -10.24 -17.72 -19.11
C GLY A 996 -9.03 -16.87 -18.69
N ASN A 997 -8.05 -16.72 -19.58
CA ASN A 997 -6.80 -16.01 -19.27
C ASN A 997 -6.91 -14.50 -19.57
N GLY A 998 -6.55 -13.63 -18.60
CA GLY A 998 -6.41 -12.19 -18.81
C GLY A 998 -5.15 -11.80 -19.60
N GLY A 999 -4.09 -12.60 -19.45
CA GLY A 999 -2.87 -12.61 -20.29
C GLY A 999 -2.40 -14.05 -20.53
N ASP A 1000 -1.62 -14.28 -21.59
CA ASP A 1000 -1.14 -15.64 -21.93
C ASP A 1000 0.28 -15.59 -22.52
N TRP A 1001 0.87 -16.78 -22.73
CA TRP A 1001 2.19 -16.96 -23.31
C TRP A 1001 2.37 -16.13 -24.59
N ARG A 1002 3.40 -15.30 -24.61
CA ARG A 1002 3.81 -14.53 -25.78
C ARG A 1002 5.32 -14.58 -25.96
N GLN A 1003 5.74 -14.47 -27.21
CA GLN A 1003 7.14 -14.20 -27.51
C GLN A 1003 7.40 -12.71 -27.28
N THR A 1004 8.49 -12.39 -26.60
CA THR A 1004 8.90 -11.00 -26.33
C THR A 1004 10.40 -10.91 -26.11
N ALA A 1005 10.96 -9.73 -26.36
CA ALA A 1005 12.28 -9.39 -25.86
C ALA A 1005 12.23 -9.19 -24.34
N SER A 1006 13.37 -8.90 -23.72
CA SER A 1006 13.43 -8.51 -22.30
C SER A 1006 12.34 -7.49 -21.96
N VAL A 1007 11.57 -7.78 -20.91
CA VAL A 1007 10.52 -6.89 -20.41
C VAL A 1007 11.06 -5.78 -19.51
N GLY A 1008 12.39 -5.69 -19.34
CA GLY A 1008 13.04 -4.60 -18.62
C GLY A 1008 13.21 -4.84 -17.12
N PHE A 1009 13.10 -6.08 -16.64
CA PHE A 1009 13.40 -6.43 -15.25
C PHE A 1009 14.91 -6.50 -15.04
N VAL A 1010 15.46 -5.43 -14.48
CA VAL A 1010 16.88 -5.30 -14.18
C VAL A 1010 17.15 -5.65 -12.73
N ASP A 1011 18.02 -6.64 -12.49
CA ASP A 1011 18.47 -7.05 -11.17
C ASP A 1011 20.00 -6.90 -10.96
N GLY A 1012 20.42 -6.83 -9.70
CA GLY A 1012 21.83 -6.99 -9.33
C GLY A 1012 22.05 -7.16 -7.82
N PRO A 1013 23.15 -7.82 -7.40
CA PRO A 1013 23.53 -8.02 -5.99
C PRO A 1013 24.02 -6.74 -5.28
N GLY A 1014 23.99 -5.61 -5.99
CA GLY A 1014 24.15 -4.29 -5.41
C GLY A 1014 23.36 -3.29 -6.21
N VAL A 1015 22.58 -2.45 -5.54
CA VAL A 1015 21.75 -1.41 -6.15
C VAL A 1015 22.14 -0.06 -5.57
N ALA A 1016 22.10 0.97 -6.42
CA ALA A 1016 22.34 2.35 -6.01
C ALA A 1016 21.17 3.25 -6.39
N THR A 1017 20.82 4.14 -5.48
CA THR A 1017 20.11 5.38 -5.77
C THR A 1017 21.10 6.54 -5.72
N LYS A 1018 20.64 7.76 -5.97
CA LYS A 1018 21.43 8.98 -5.77
C LYS A 1018 22.07 9.07 -4.36
N ASP A 1019 21.38 8.57 -3.34
CA ASP A 1019 21.71 8.80 -1.94
C ASP A 1019 22.05 7.51 -1.17
N SER A 1020 21.93 6.33 -1.79
CA SER A 1020 22.19 5.03 -1.14
C SER A 1020 22.95 4.03 -2.02
N LEU A 1021 23.56 3.07 -1.34
CA LEU A 1021 24.06 1.80 -1.87
C LEU A 1021 23.51 0.67 -0.98
N TYR A 1022 22.93 -0.35 -1.58
CA TYR A 1022 22.43 -1.53 -0.85
C TYR A 1022 23.04 -2.78 -1.47
N LEU A 1023 23.73 -3.59 -0.65
CA LEU A 1023 24.44 -4.79 -1.07
C LEU A 1023 23.75 -6.03 -0.49
N GLY A 1024 23.52 -7.04 -1.33
CA GLY A 1024 22.93 -8.33 -0.94
C GLY A 1024 23.92 -9.30 -0.31
N PHE A 1025 25.02 -8.77 0.23
CA PHE A 1025 26.09 -9.50 0.90
C PHE A 1025 26.83 -8.54 1.84
N GLY A 1026 27.51 -9.10 2.84
CA GLY A 1026 28.34 -8.34 3.77
C GLY A 1026 29.79 -8.20 3.28
N LEU A 1027 30.44 -7.07 3.62
CA LEU A 1027 31.85 -6.84 3.28
C LEU A 1027 32.80 -7.84 3.94
N GLU A 1028 32.44 -8.38 5.10
CA GLU A 1028 33.14 -9.47 5.78
C GLU A 1028 33.23 -10.74 4.91
N GLY A 1029 32.26 -10.95 4.02
CA GLY A 1029 32.22 -12.05 3.05
C GLY A 1029 33.15 -11.87 1.85
N VAL A 1030 33.58 -10.64 1.55
CA VAL A 1030 34.43 -10.35 0.38
C VAL A 1030 35.85 -10.89 0.58
N THR A 1031 36.33 -11.63 -0.42
CA THR A 1031 37.70 -12.17 -0.47
C THR A 1031 38.70 -11.04 -0.71
N GLY A 1032 39.81 -11.04 0.01
CA GLY A 1032 40.88 -10.07 -0.17
C GLY A 1032 40.65 -8.76 0.59
N ALA A 1033 41.52 -8.48 1.55
CA ALA A 1033 41.51 -7.19 2.27
C ALA A 1033 41.61 -5.96 1.33
N ALA A 1034 42.31 -6.08 0.20
CA ALA A 1034 42.43 -5.00 -0.77
C ALA A 1034 41.11 -4.70 -1.50
N ASP A 1035 40.31 -5.74 -1.79
CA ASP A 1035 39.02 -5.61 -2.46
C ASP A 1035 37.99 -5.02 -1.50
N ARG A 1036 37.95 -5.48 -0.23
CA ARG A 1036 37.17 -4.85 0.85
C ARG A 1036 37.46 -3.35 0.99
N ALA A 1037 38.73 -2.99 1.05
CA ALA A 1037 39.15 -1.59 1.16
C ALA A 1037 38.78 -0.77 -0.09
N THR A 1038 38.83 -1.37 -1.28
CA THR A 1038 38.47 -0.72 -2.55
C THR A 1038 36.98 -0.46 -2.63
N LEU A 1039 36.14 -1.45 -2.32
CA LEU A 1039 34.68 -1.31 -2.31
C LEU A 1039 34.22 -0.18 -1.39
N VAL A 1040 34.69 -0.17 -0.14
CA VAL A 1040 34.36 0.91 0.81
C VAL A 1040 34.86 2.25 0.30
N LYS A 1041 36.09 2.31 -0.23
CA LYS A 1041 36.65 3.55 -0.74
C LYS A 1041 35.83 4.14 -1.89
N ASP A 1042 35.39 3.30 -2.83
CA ASP A 1042 34.61 3.74 -3.98
C ASP A 1042 33.16 4.09 -3.58
N ALA A 1043 32.55 3.35 -2.66
CA ALA A 1043 31.28 3.76 -2.03
C ALA A 1043 31.39 5.14 -1.36
N MET A 1044 32.44 5.37 -0.57
CA MET A 1044 32.67 6.67 0.06
C MET A 1044 33.03 7.78 -0.94
N ARG A 1045 33.67 7.45 -2.07
CA ARG A 1045 33.87 8.41 -3.17
C ARG A 1045 32.55 8.76 -3.84
N TYR A 1046 31.69 7.78 -4.08
CA TYR A 1046 30.35 7.99 -4.64
C TYR A 1046 29.54 8.95 -3.78
N PHE A 1047 29.55 8.75 -2.46
CA PHE A 1047 28.95 9.66 -1.49
C PHE A 1047 29.69 11.00 -1.34
N GLY A 1048 30.82 11.18 -2.03
CA GLY A 1048 31.64 12.40 -2.00
C GLY A 1048 32.36 12.64 -0.66
N VAL A 1049 32.56 11.60 0.15
CA VAL A 1049 33.32 11.66 1.40
C VAL A 1049 34.84 11.72 1.11
N SER A 1050 35.30 10.95 0.13
CA SER A 1050 36.70 10.86 -0.31
C SER A 1050 36.90 11.37 -1.75
N ARG A 1051 38.14 11.69 -2.14
CA ARG A 1051 38.49 12.14 -3.50
C ARG A 1051 38.99 11.00 -4.37
#